data_AF-A0A1I4Z8K6-F1
#
_entry.id   AF-A0A1I4Z8K6-F1
#
_cell.length_a   1.000
_cell.length_b   1.000
_cell.length_c   1.000
_cell.angle_alpha   90.00
_cell.angle_beta   90.00
_cell.angle_gamma   90.00
#
_symmetry.space_group_name_H-M   'P 1'
#
loop_
_entity.id
_entity.type
_entity.pdbx_description
1 polymer ?
#
loop_
_entity_poly.entity_id
_entity_poly.type
_entity_poly.pdbx_seq_one_letter_code
_entity_poly.pdbx_strand_id
1 'polypeptide(L)'
;MSNSKMLSFRLSLWYLLLPLMLMTPVVSADVLEQRDIAFYYGSRPPVEDLRHFDQIVIQPSQVLPHERKALLKLDSLIFAYVSFGEIARNSEDMERINTDWSIGVNPAWNSLVMDMTDPGWHEYLLEQHFDRLWRDGYRAFFLDTVDSYLIVTAEGKQRDEQEKGLVALLAEIKRRFPGCKLILNRGFEVLDRASQYTDGMVAESLFHGFDPVTGKHAPTREENREWLLNQLTRAQNEFNVPVTVLDYVEPGNWVEAEKTAQKIAKLGFMPWVANGDLTWLGHGRIRLAPRRLLAIANGTAAQQMDQELFKHAAMPLEYLGLALDYWYIDHSPLPIEPLVGRYAGVIVWLGDENENGTSRYENICARLQTEVDVGLPVVFMGYLPSGVACRNLIDYQGSLQPTTSMLELRSANDRLGRPATAPIVGSGTPDVRVRDRNEAWLTLSDGDNVFHPVAVGAWGAYALHPHLINESASGRHEWLLDPFSFFQAAFRLPVQPVFDITTENGRRLGIIEVRGDRLFAKDEHGVEAIDRLRVWMEKNPAPVTLGVIEAEVNSEDRRAKVRRLADMPQVRLASHTYSHPFYWGVFEGKTDADQQPYRYSVFMEGYAAEMTRETAGTIPFLQSMAPRSPLLLIWSGDGKPVPAALAAAFKAALPNYGGGGLHWQSGSLSIADLSPALRPTEWGTQVLTPLTGEPLFAQLWYGEALNFSMVSDWNRQLDSGRRLRISSLSIHADALLHARGAELLDQLADEQRKENVLGLWLDEYVQRAQAFQTASIARDLDGNWLLFGDALRTVRLPVAEMTPAISADVVGYSDRNADRYVYLARNHAVLKHKREIEETSPALRLIDASAPLKSWHLNDDGSATLLFEPHGDLTLEVPKSCSLNLDSGALAPRTEGSRSVYAIPANSASGEFRLEC
;
A
#
# COMPACT_ATOMS: atom_id res chain seq x y z
N MET A 1 -23.67 -42.95 66.68
CA MET A 1 -24.38 -43.88 65.79
C MET A 1 -25.35 -43.08 64.94
N SER A 2 -25.21 -43.22 63.61
CA SER A 2 -26.18 -42.97 62.53
C SER A 2 -27.14 -41.77 62.58
N ASN A 3 -27.12 -41.02 61.46
CA ASN A 3 -28.19 -40.21 60.87
C ASN A 3 -28.69 -38.97 61.62
N SER A 4 -28.23 -37.81 61.16
CA SER A 4 -29.14 -36.68 60.94
C SER A 4 -28.81 -35.98 59.63
N LYS A 5 -29.66 -36.25 58.63
CA LYS A 5 -29.74 -35.61 57.32
C LYS A 5 -30.58 -34.33 57.46
N MET A 6 -30.31 -33.38 56.57
CA MET A 6 -31.20 -32.28 56.17
C MET A 6 -31.38 -31.13 57.16
N LEU A 7 -30.39 -30.23 57.28
CA LEU A 7 -30.62 -28.78 57.44
C LEU A 7 -29.30 -27.96 57.33
N SER A 8 -28.56 -27.99 56.22
CA SER A 8 -27.44 -27.02 56.05
C SER A 8 -27.17 -26.54 54.62
N PHE A 9 -28.11 -26.71 53.69
CA PHE A 9 -27.90 -26.36 52.28
C PHE A 9 -28.64 -25.09 51.83
N ARG A 10 -28.89 -24.12 52.73
CA ARG A 10 -29.60 -22.87 52.39
C ARG A 10 -29.06 -21.57 53.01
N LEU A 11 -27.84 -21.54 53.55
CA LEU A 11 -27.31 -20.30 54.16
C LEU A 11 -25.88 -19.88 53.80
N SER A 12 -25.27 -20.47 52.76
CA SER A 12 -23.93 -20.03 52.29
C SER A 12 -23.91 -19.41 50.90
N LEU A 13 -25.07 -19.09 50.31
CA LEU A 13 -25.13 -18.54 48.94
C LEU A 13 -25.30 -17.02 48.86
N TRP A 14 -25.30 -16.30 49.99
CA TRP A 14 -25.59 -14.85 50.02
C TRP A 14 -24.40 -13.95 50.36
N TYR A 15 -23.22 -14.51 50.69
CA TYR A 15 -22.00 -13.73 50.97
C TYR A 15 -20.92 -13.81 49.88
N LEU A 16 -21.20 -14.46 48.75
CA LEU A 16 -20.28 -14.60 47.60
C LEU A 16 -20.73 -13.79 46.37
N LEU A 17 -21.82 -13.03 46.46
CA LEU A 17 -22.40 -12.28 45.33
C LEU A 17 -22.25 -10.75 45.44
N LEU A 18 -21.58 -10.21 46.47
CA LEU A 18 -21.48 -8.76 46.67
C LEU A 18 -20.15 -8.06 46.32
N PRO A 19 -19.02 -8.72 45.98
CA PRO A 19 -17.87 -8.00 45.41
C PRO A 19 -17.75 -8.14 43.87
N LEU A 20 -18.68 -8.82 43.18
CA LEU A 20 -18.59 -9.04 41.73
C LEU A 20 -19.35 -7.99 40.88
N MET A 21 -19.80 -6.88 41.48
CA MET A 21 -20.69 -5.90 40.82
C MET A 21 -20.07 -4.50 40.59
N LEU A 22 -18.75 -4.33 40.72
CA LEU A 22 -18.08 -3.03 40.50
C LEU A 22 -16.75 -3.13 39.74
N MET A 23 -16.69 -3.99 38.73
CA MET A 23 -15.64 -4.00 37.70
C MET A 23 -16.30 -4.18 36.32
N THR A 24 -17.29 -3.35 36.02
CA THR A 24 -17.57 -3.08 34.61
C THR A 24 -16.45 -2.16 34.14
N PRO A 25 -15.63 -2.52 33.13
CA PRO A 25 -14.83 -1.51 32.47
C PRO A 25 -15.82 -0.41 32.06
N VAL A 26 -15.48 0.83 32.38
CA VAL A 26 -16.15 1.97 31.74
C VAL A 26 -15.77 1.83 30.26
N VAL A 27 -16.59 1.09 29.53
CA VAL A 27 -16.63 1.16 28.08
C VAL A 27 -17.08 2.59 27.84
N SER A 28 -16.11 3.47 27.60
CA SER A 28 -16.40 4.78 27.05
C SER A 28 -17.27 4.49 25.82
N ALA A 29 -18.54 4.91 25.87
CA ALA A 29 -19.45 4.67 24.77
C ALA A 29 -18.77 5.21 23.51
N ASP A 30 -18.60 4.36 22.52
CA ASP A 30 -17.92 4.68 21.28
C ASP A 30 -18.88 5.54 20.44
N VAL A 31 -18.94 6.84 20.76
CA VAL A 31 -19.93 7.78 20.22
C VAL A 31 -19.53 8.16 18.80
N LEU A 32 -20.42 7.94 17.84
CA LEU A 32 -20.25 8.29 16.42
C LEU A 32 -19.83 9.77 16.21
N GLU A 33 -20.17 10.64 17.15
CA GLU A 33 -19.80 12.07 17.14
C GLU A 33 -18.29 12.34 17.11
N GLN A 34 -17.48 11.42 17.65
CA GLN A 34 -16.03 11.56 17.67
C GLN A 34 -15.34 10.85 16.50
N ARG A 35 -16.09 10.06 15.73
CA ARG A 35 -15.57 9.17 14.69
C ARG A 35 -15.45 9.86 13.35
N ASP A 36 -14.26 9.86 12.76
CA ASP A 36 -14.01 10.51 11.48
C ASP A 36 -14.80 9.85 10.34
N ILE A 37 -15.28 10.66 9.40
CA ILE A 37 -16.15 10.21 8.30
C ILE A 37 -15.63 10.66 6.93
N ALA A 38 -15.77 9.80 5.94
CA ALA A 38 -15.53 10.10 4.53
C ALA A 38 -16.73 9.72 3.65
N PHE A 39 -16.94 10.47 2.57
CA PHE A 39 -17.93 10.17 1.53
C PHE A 39 -17.20 9.96 0.21
N TYR A 40 -17.49 8.84 -0.47
CA TYR A 40 -16.93 8.54 -1.79
C TYR A 40 -17.93 7.75 -2.65
N TYR A 41 -18.42 8.38 -3.73
CA TYR A 41 -19.36 7.81 -4.69
C TYR A 41 -18.72 7.47 -6.04
N GLY A 42 -17.40 7.61 -6.17
CA GLY A 42 -16.66 7.22 -7.36
C GLY A 42 -16.62 5.70 -7.55
N SER A 43 -16.29 5.27 -8.77
CA SER A 43 -16.07 3.85 -9.05
C SER A 43 -14.82 3.32 -8.34
N ARG A 44 -14.84 2.02 -8.00
CA ARG A 44 -13.70 1.29 -7.44
C ARG A 44 -13.04 2.03 -6.26
N PRO A 45 -13.74 2.14 -5.12
CA PRO A 45 -13.27 2.87 -3.95
C PRO A 45 -11.90 2.36 -3.47
N PRO A 46 -10.94 3.25 -3.16
CA PRO A 46 -9.61 2.86 -2.68
C PRO A 46 -9.69 2.39 -1.23
N VAL A 47 -9.89 1.09 -1.03
CA VAL A 47 -10.12 0.46 0.28
C VAL A 47 -8.99 0.76 1.27
N GLU A 48 -7.75 0.73 0.79
CA GLU A 48 -6.53 0.94 1.56
C GLU A 48 -6.40 2.38 2.08
N ASP A 49 -6.95 3.35 1.36
CA ASP A 49 -6.97 4.74 1.79
C ASP A 49 -8.15 5.02 2.71
N LEU A 50 -9.32 4.43 2.40
CA LEU A 50 -10.54 4.65 3.19
C LEU A 50 -10.46 4.08 4.62
N ARG A 51 -9.57 3.13 4.90
CA ARG A 51 -9.37 2.57 6.26
C ARG A 51 -8.89 3.58 7.30
N HIS A 52 -8.47 4.78 6.89
CA HIS A 52 -8.14 5.87 7.81
C HIS A 52 -9.36 6.49 8.49
N PHE A 53 -10.57 6.20 8.01
CA PHE A 53 -11.81 6.78 8.52
C PHE A 53 -12.60 5.73 9.29
N ASP A 54 -13.20 6.14 10.41
CA ASP A 54 -14.04 5.28 11.24
C ASP A 54 -15.42 5.02 10.61
N GLN A 55 -15.87 5.94 9.76
CA GLN A 55 -17.14 5.89 9.03
C GLN A 55 -16.91 6.18 7.55
N ILE A 56 -17.47 5.35 6.67
CA ILE A 56 -17.28 5.48 5.22
C ILE A 56 -18.63 5.37 4.54
N VAL A 57 -19.04 6.42 3.83
CA VAL A 57 -20.26 6.44 3.03
C VAL A 57 -19.92 6.16 1.57
N ILE A 58 -20.51 5.09 1.02
CA ILE A 58 -20.26 4.64 -0.35
C ILE A 58 -21.56 4.50 -1.14
N GLN A 59 -21.46 4.63 -2.47
CA GLN A 59 -22.53 4.30 -3.40
C GLN A 59 -22.44 2.80 -3.77
N PRO A 60 -23.36 1.92 -3.32
CA PRO A 60 -23.19 0.48 -3.48
C PRO A 60 -23.13 -0.01 -4.93
N SER A 61 -23.76 0.72 -5.87
CA SER A 61 -23.73 0.39 -7.30
C SER A 61 -22.36 0.60 -7.96
N GLN A 62 -21.44 1.30 -7.29
CA GLN A 62 -20.10 1.63 -7.80
C GLN A 62 -19.01 0.68 -7.29
N VAL A 63 -19.39 -0.34 -6.51
CA VAL A 63 -18.47 -1.25 -5.80
C VAL A 63 -18.62 -2.69 -6.31
N LEU A 64 -17.51 -3.28 -6.74
CA LEU A 64 -17.48 -4.68 -7.19
C LEU A 64 -17.59 -5.64 -6.00
N PRO A 65 -18.07 -6.90 -6.20
CA PRO A 65 -18.27 -7.84 -5.08
C PRO A 65 -17.02 -8.12 -4.22
N HIS A 66 -15.83 -8.17 -4.84
CA HIS A 66 -14.59 -8.40 -4.11
C HIS A 66 -14.12 -7.15 -3.35
N GLU A 67 -14.31 -5.96 -3.91
CA GLU A 67 -14.05 -4.66 -3.25
C GLU A 67 -14.98 -4.48 -2.05
N ARG A 68 -16.28 -4.80 -2.21
CA ARG A 68 -17.26 -4.79 -1.12
C ARG A 68 -16.85 -5.70 0.02
N LYS A 69 -16.38 -6.92 -0.29
CA LYS A 69 -15.87 -7.84 0.73
C LYS A 69 -14.65 -7.26 1.45
N ALA A 70 -13.79 -6.50 0.78
CA ALA A 70 -12.65 -5.85 1.39
C ALA A 70 -13.07 -4.66 2.27
N LEU A 71 -13.98 -3.80 1.80
CA LEU A 71 -14.55 -2.69 2.57
C LEU A 71 -15.26 -3.17 3.85
N LEU A 72 -16.13 -4.17 3.74
CA LEU A 72 -16.89 -4.70 4.89
C LEU A 72 -16.03 -5.47 5.89
N LYS A 73 -14.74 -5.69 5.60
CA LYS A 73 -13.76 -6.27 6.53
C LYS A 73 -12.97 -5.22 7.31
N LEU A 74 -13.08 -3.94 6.94
CA LEU A 74 -12.47 -2.86 7.71
C LEU A 74 -13.13 -2.77 9.08
N ASP A 75 -12.40 -2.26 10.06
CA ASP A 75 -12.95 -1.94 11.39
C ASP A 75 -13.88 -0.71 11.35
N SER A 76 -13.99 -0.04 10.20
CA SER A 76 -14.86 1.09 9.91
C SER A 76 -16.33 0.69 9.75
N LEU A 77 -17.24 1.61 10.06
CA LEU A 77 -18.67 1.50 9.73
C LEU A 77 -18.90 1.91 8.27
N ILE A 78 -19.28 0.94 7.44
CA ILE A 78 -19.57 1.17 6.02
C ILE A 78 -21.06 1.50 5.84
N PHE A 79 -21.36 2.76 5.54
CA PHE A 79 -22.70 3.25 5.22
C PHE A 79 -22.98 3.10 3.73
N ALA A 80 -24.02 2.35 3.39
CA ALA A 80 -24.57 2.34 2.04
C ALA A 80 -25.46 3.56 1.82
N TYR A 81 -25.20 4.34 0.77
CA TYR A 81 -26.12 5.38 0.31
C TYR A 81 -27.47 4.78 -0.11
N VAL A 82 -28.55 5.43 0.33
CA VAL A 82 -29.93 5.12 -0.05
C VAL A 82 -30.67 6.44 -0.32
N SER A 83 -31.17 6.60 -1.53
CA SER A 83 -32.11 7.68 -1.87
C SER A 83 -33.47 7.34 -1.26
N PHE A 84 -33.85 8.05 -0.20
CA PHE A 84 -34.98 7.69 0.66
C PHE A 84 -36.32 8.30 0.20
N GLY A 85 -36.30 9.57 -0.20
CA GLY A 85 -37.45 10.33 -0.64
C GLY A 85 -37.60 10.45 -2.16
N GLU A 86 -36.59 10.05 -2.92
CA GLU A 86 -36.55 10.20 -4.37
C GLU A 86 -36.07 8.94 -5.10
N ILE A 87 -36.34 8.87 -6.41
CA ILE A 87 -35.65 7.97 -7.33
C ILE A 87 -35.26 8.67 -8.62
N ALA A 88 -34.00 8.56 -9.00
CA ALA A 88 -33.48 9.14 -10.23
C ALA A 88 -34.11 8.46 -11.46
N ARG A 89 -34.53 9.24 -12.46
CA ARG A 89 -35.22 8.70 -13.66
C ARG A 89 -34.34 7.83 -14.55
N ASN A 90 -33.02 7.89 -14.37
CA ASN A 90 -32.03 7.04 -15.04
C ASN A 90 -31.53 5.90 -14.14
N SER A 91 -32.12 5.69 -12.96
CA SER A 91 -31.78 4.57 -12.08
C SER A 91 -32.10 3.23 -12.74
N GLU A 92 -31.23 2.24 -12.56
CA GLU A 92 -31.49 0.85 -12.97
C GLU A 92 -32.72 0.24 -12.29
N ASP A 93 -33.14 0.82 -11.16
CA ASP A 93 -34.32 0.37 -10.43
C ASP A 93 -35.64 0.92 -11.00
N MET A 94 -35.60 1.89 -11.93
CA MET A 94 -36.81 2.53 -12.46
C MET A 94 -37.81 1.55 -13.07
N GLU A 95 -37.36 0.43 -13.66
CA GLU A 95 -38.25 -0.61 -14.20
C GLU A 95 -39.10 -1.31 -13.12
N ARG A 96 -38.68 -1.22 -11.85
CA ARG A 96 -39.38 -1.79 -10.69
C ARG A 96 -40.31 -0.78 -10.00
N ILE A 97 -40.30 0.48 -10.43
CA ILE A 97 -41.03 1.57 -9.79
C ILE A 97 -42.34 1.82 -10.54
N ASN A 98 -43.45 1.83 -9.80
CA ASN A 98 -44.68 2.42 -10.32
C ASN A 98 -44.60 3.94 -10.17
N THR A 99 -44.66 4.66 -11.29
CA THR A 99 -44.60 6.13 -11.29
C THR A 99 -45.75 6.79 -10.56
N ASP A 100 -46.87 6.09 -10.33
CA ASP A 100 -48.00 6.59 -9.54
C ASP A 100 -47.67 6.76 -8.05
N TRP A 101 -46.59 6.15 -7.56
CA TRP A 101 -46.07 6.36 -6.20
C TRP A 101 -45.38 7.73 -6.04
N SER A 102 -45.28 8.53 -7.10
CA SER A 102 -44.63 9.84 -7.09
C SER A 102 -45.64 10.98 -6.91
N ILE A 103 -45.30 11.94 -6.05
CA ILE A 103 -46.07 13.17 -5.81
C ILE A 103 -45.49 14.40 -6.53
N GLY A 104 -44.40 14.23 -7.28
CA GLY A 104 -43.84 15.27 -8.12
C GLY A 104 -42.43 15.00 -8.62
N VAL A 105 -41.73 16.04 -9.04
CA VAL A 105 -40.43 15.92 -9.72
C VAL A 105 -39.47 16.92 -9.10
N ASN A 106 -38.24 16.47 -8.85
CA ASN A 106 -37.14 17.36 -8.54
C ASN A 106 -36.35 17.62 -9.85
N PRO A 107 -36.51 18.79 -10.47
CA PRO A 107 -35.88 19.08 -11.76
C PRO A 107 -34.35 19.21 -11.65
N ALA A 108 -33.82 19.54 -10.47
CA ALA A 108 -32.38 19.72 -10.27
C ALA A 108 -31.60 18.41 -10.46
N TRP A 109 -32.20 17.28 -10.06
CA TRP A 109 -31.59 15.95 -10.12
C TRP A 109 -32.26 15.00 -11.11
N ASN A 110 -33.24 15.49 -11.88
CA ASN A 110 -34.02 14.69 -12.81
C ASN A 110 -34.60 13.41 -12.15
N SER A 111 -35.16 13.58 -10.96
CA SER A 111 -35.68 12.50 -10.12
C SER A 111 -37.18 12.67 -9.85
N LEU A 112 -37.83 11.56 -9.49
CA LEU A 112 -39.21 11.54 -8.99
C LEU A 112 -39.19 11.73 -7.47
N VAL A 113 -40.01 12.65 -6.96
CA VAL A 113 -40.27 12.80 -5.52
C VAL A 113 -41.35 11.81 -5.14
N MET A 114 -41.04 10.91 -4.23
CA MET A 114 -41.90 9.78 -3.86
C MET A 114 -42.86 10.14 -2.74
N ASP A 115 -44.04 9.53 -2.73
CA ASP A 115 -45.03 9.69 -1.67
C ASP A 115 -44.61 8.86 -0.44
N MET A 116 -44.26 9.55 0.65
CA MET A 116 -43.85 8.90 1.91
C MET A 116 -45.01 8.20 2.63
N THR A 117 -46.23 8.29 2.11
CA THR A 117 -47.40 7.56 2.61
C THR A 117 -47.80 6.37 1.75
N ASP A 118 -47.20 6.22 0.56
CA ASP A 118 -47.56 5.15 -0.37
C ASP A 118 -46.95 3.80 0.07
N PRO A 119 -47.76 2.75 0.28
CA PRO A 119 -47.28 1.46 0.75
C PRO A 119 -46.39 0.74 -0.28
N GLY A 120 -46.58 0.99 -1.58
CA GLY A 120 -45.75 0.42 -2.64
C GLY A 120 -44.33 0.97 -2.64
N TRP A 121 -44.15 2.27 -2.38
CA TRP A 121 -42.81 2.84 -2.18
C TRP A 121 -42.12 2.26 -0.93
N HIS A 122 -42.86 2.14 0.18
CA HIS A 122 -42.35 1.54 1.42
C HIS A 122 -41.92 0.09 1.21
N GLU A 123 -42.76 -0.72 0.57
CA GLU A 123 -42.48 -2.12 0.27
C GLU A 123 -41.25 -2.24 -0.64
N TYR A 124 -41.15 -1.43 -1.70
CA TYR A 124 -39.97 -1.41 -2.56
C TYR A 124 -38.68 -1.12 -1.75
N LEU A 125 -38.67 -0.05 -0.95
CA LEU A 125 -37.50 0.30 -0.14
C LEU A 125 -37.14 -0.84 0.82
N LEU A 126 -38.10 -1.35 1.58
CA LEU A 126 -37.85 -2.38 2.59
C LEU A 126 -37.41 -3.71 1.98
N GLU A 127 -38.09 -4.18 0.94
CA GLU A 127 -37.95 -5.56 0.43
C GLU A 127 -36.96 -5.69 -0.72
N GLN A 128 -36.87 -4.67 -1.57
CA GLN A 128 -36.06 -4.71 -2.79
C GLN A 128 -34.74 -3.95 -2.63
N HIS A 129 -34.69 -2.94 -1.75
CA HIS A 129 -33.51 -2.12 -1.54
C HIS A 129 -32.76 -2.46 -0.23
N PHE A 130 -33.34 -2.16 0.95
CA PHE A 130 -32.70 -2.42 2.25
C PHE A 130 -32.42 -3.92 2.48
N ASP A 131 -33.38 -4.80 2.21
CA ASP A 131 -33.19 -6.25 2.32
C ASP A 131 -32.04 -6.76 1.42
N ARG A 132 -31.83 -6.15 0.24
CA ARG A 132 -30.71 -6.50 -0.65
C ARG A 132 -29.37 -6.03 -0.07
N LEU A 133 -29.29 -4.79 0.37
CA LEU A 133 -28.07 -4.24 0.99
C LEU A 133 -27.72 -4.98 2.29
N TRP A 134 -28.72 -5.33 3.09
CA TRP A 134 -28.54 -6.13 4.30
C TRP A 134 -27.98 -7.53 4.00
N ARG A 135 -28.49 -8.20 2.96
CA ARG A 135 -27.93 -9.48 2.47
C ARG A 135 -26.51 -9.34 1.92
N ASP A 136 -26.21 -8.21 1.29
CA ASP A 136 -24.87 -7.87 0.81
C ASP A 136 -23.88 -7.53 1.94
N GLY A 137 -24.36 -7.42 3.18
CA GLY A 137 -23.54 -7.33 4.40
C GLY A 137 -23.55 -5.96 5.07
N TYR A 138 -24.20 -4.95 4.48
CA TYR A 138 -24.28 -3.62 5.08
C TYR A 138 -25.13 -3.63 6.35
N ARG A 139 -24.67 -2.87 7.36
CA ARG A 139 -25.37 -2.67 8.64
C ARG A 139 -25.59 -1.20 8.97
N ALA A 140 -25.17 -0.31 8.08
CA ALA A 140 -25.29 1.12 8.23
C ALA A 140 -25.78 1.72 6.90
N PHE A 141 -26.65 2.72 6.98
CA PHE A 141 -27.32 3.32 5.83
C PHE A 141 -27.33 4.84 5.96
N PHE A 142 -26.89 5.51 4.91
CA PHE A 142 -26.98 6.95 4.77
C PHE A 142 -28.20 7.27 3.91
N LEU A 143 -29.20 7.92 4.51
CA LEU A 143 -30.49 8.18 3.91
C LEU A 143 -30.51 9.61 3.37
N ASP A 144 -30.48 9.73 2.05
CA ASP A 144 -30.53 11.01 1.36
C ASP A 144 -31.96 11.36 0.94
N THR A 145 -32.22 12.62 0.56
CA THR A 145 -33.52 13.12 0.07
C THR A 145 -34.65 13.03 1.09
N VAL A 146 -34.32 13.02 2.39
CA VAL A 146 -35.27 12.90 3.51
C VAL A 146 -36.25 14.08 3.53
N ASP A 147 -35.84 15.25 3.04
CA ASP A 147 -36.62 16.49 3.01
C ASP A 147 -37.30 16.77 1.65
N SER A 148 -37.19 15.87 0.66
CA SER A 148 -37.66 16.13 -0.72
C SER A 148 -39.16 16.34 -0.86
N TYR A 149 -39.98 15.82 0.05
CA TYR A 149 -41.43 16.10 0.07
C TYR A 149 -41.72 17.60 0.25
N LEU A 150 -40.80 18.39 0.81
CA LEU A 150 -40.93 19.84 0.96
C LEU A 150 -40.89 20.58 -0.38
N ILE A 151 -40.30 19.99 -1.43
CA ILE A 151 -40.25 20.57 -2.78
C ILE A 151 -41.66 20.69 -3.36
N VAL A 152 -42.54 19.75 -3.04
CA VAL A 152 -43.86 19.59 -3.67
C VAL A 152 -45.04 19.87 -2.73
N THR A 153 -44.82 19.87 -1.41
CA THR A 153 -45.88 20.10 -0.41
C THR A 153 -45.75 21.47 0.27
N ALA A 154 -46.88 22.19 0.33
CA ALA A 154 -47.02 23.37 1.19
C ALA A 154 -47.26 22.95 2.65
N GLU A 155 -47.01 23.87 3.59
CA GLU A 155 -47.37 23.66 4.99
C GLU A 155 -48.86 23.32 5.16
N GLY A 156 -49.16 22.37 6.05
CA GLY A 156 -50.52 21.93 6.33
C GLY A 156 -50.64 20.41 6.37
N LYS A 157 -51.85 19.91 6.16
CA LYS A 157 -52.20 18.51 6.37
C LYS A 157 -51.39 17.54 5.51
N GLN A 158 -51.19 17.87 4.24
CA GLN A 158 -50.46 17.00 3.31
C GLN A 158 -48.99 16.83 3.74
N ARG A 159 -48.33 17.91 4.20
CA ARG A 159 -46.96 17.84 4.72
C ARG A 159 -46.87 16.98 5.98
N ASP A 160 -47.78 17.18 6.93
CA ASP A 160 -47.86 16.37 8.16
C ASP A 160 -48.11 14.87 7.87
N GLU A 161 -48.88 14.55 6.82
CA GLU A 161 -49.07 13.17 6.35
C GLU A 161 -47.76 12.58 5.81
N GLN A 162 -47.01 13.31 4.98
CA GLN A 162 -45.70 12.88 4.47
C GLN A 162 -44.70 12.65 5.61
N GLU A 163 -44.60 13.57 6.56
CA GLU A 163 -43.73 13.47 7.73
C GLU A 163 -44.04 12.24 8.59
N LYS A 164 -45.33 11.95 8.83
CA LYS A 164 -45.74 10.75 9.56
C LYS A 164 -45.38 9.48 8.81
N GLY A 165 -45.60 9.46 7.50
CA GLY A 165 -45.24 8.32 6.64
C GLY A 165 -43.74 8.04 6.66
N LEU A 166 -42.92 9.10 6.56
CA LEU A 166 -41.46 9.03 6.65
C LEU A 166 -41.00 8.48 8.01
N VAL A 167 -41.52 9.01 9.12
CA VAL A 167 -41.17 8.53 10.47
C VAL A 167 -41.60 7.08 10.67
N ALA A 168 -42.76 6.68 10.14
CA ALA A 168 -43.22 5.29 10.20
C ALA A 168 -42.28 4.36 9.44
N LEU A 169 -41.79 4.78 8.27
CA LEU A 169 -40.81 4.01 7.50
C LEU A 169 -39.47 3.87 8.24
N LEU A 170 -38.97 4.94 8.87
CA LEU A 170 -37.76 4.88 9.72
C LEU A 170 -37.92 3.89 10.88
N ALA A 171 -39.07 3.93 11.56
CA ALA A 171 -39.38 3.00 12.64
C ALA A 171 -39.43 1.54 12.13
N GLU A 172 -40.02 1.33 10.96
CA GLU A 172 -40.12 0.01 10.34
C GLU A 172 -38.75 -0.54 9.90
N ILE A 173 -37.86 0.32 9.39
CA ILE A 173 -36.46 -0.06 9.08
C ILE A 173 -35.75 -0.52 10.35
N LYS A 174 -35.83 0.24 11.44
CA LYS A 174 -35.21 -0.16 12.72
C LYS A 174 -35.81 -1.47 13.27
N ARG A 175 -37.09 -1.72 13.00
CA ARG A 175 -37.78 -2.96 13.40
C ARG A 175 -37.34 -4.17 12.55
N ARG A 176 -37.26 -4.03 11.22
CA ARG A 176 -36.91 -5.11 10.27
C ARG A 176 -35.42 -5.41 10.25
N PHE A 177 -34.58 -4.41 10.51
CA PHE A 177 -33.11 -4.50 10.52
C PHE A 177 -32.53 -4.12 11.89
N PRO A 178 -32.67 -4.97 12.93
CA PRO A 178 -32.23 -4.65 14.27
C PRO A 178 -30.75 -4.30 14.35
N GLY A 179 -30.44 -3.20 15.03
CA GLY A 179 -29.06 -2.75 15.21
C GLY A 179 -28.47 -2.00 14.01
N CYS A 180 -29.25 -1.76 12.94
CA CYS A 180 -28.76 -0.94 11.84
C CYS A 180 -28.45 0.49 12.30
N LYS A 181 -27.46 1.12 11.67
CA LYS A 181 -27.12 2.52 11.87
C LYS A 181 -27.73 3.38 10.77
N LEU A 182 -28.42 4.47 11.14
CA LEU A 182 -29.03 5.39 10.18
C LEU A 182 -28.42 6.77 10.33
N ILE A 183 -27.93 7.35 9.24
CA ILE A 183 -27.59 8.77 9.17
C ILE A 183 -28.56 9.42 8.20
N LEU A 184 -29.23 10.49 8.61
CA LEU A 184 -30.16 11.24 7.75
C LEU A 184 -29.42 12.42 7.11
N ASN A 185 -29.59 12.64 5.81
CA ASN A 185 -29.28 13.94 5.22
C ASN A 185 -30.45 14.88 5.51
N ARG A 186 -30.23 15.86 6.39
CA ARG A 186 -31.24 16.79 6.91
C ARG A 186 -32.43 16.08 7.58
N GLY A 187 -33.67 16.47 7.23
CA GLY A 187 -34.89 16.02 7.89
C GLY A 187 -35.20 16.76 9.21
N PHE A 188 -34.85 18.04 9.30
CA PHE A 188 -34.99 18.85 10.53
C PHE A 188 -36.43 18.93 11.04
N GLU A 189 -37.39 18.90 10.12
CA GLU A 189 -38.83 19.02 10.34
C GLU A 189 -39.40 17.85 11.16
N VAL A 190 -38.74 16.69 11.11
CA VAL A 190 -39.20 15.46 11.77
C VAL A 190 -38.35 15.04 12.96
N LEU A 191 -37.28 15.78 13.31
CA LEU A 191 -36.33 15.35 14.34
C LEU A 191 -36.95 15.13 15.72
N ASP A 192 -38.03 15.83 16.04
CA ASP A 192 -38.79 15.65 17.29
C ASP A 192 -39.34 14.23 17.45
N ARG A 193 -39.65 13.56 16.33
CA ARG A 193 -40.19 12.19 16.27
C ARG A 193 -39.17 11.17 15.76
N ALA A 194 -38.28 11.61 14.87
CA ALA A 194 -37.31 10.77 14.17
C ALA A 194 -35.98 10.58 14.91
N SER A 195 -35.62 11.46 15.85
CA SER A 195 -34.34 11.42 16.59
C SER A 195 -34.05 10.05 17.22
N GLN A 196 -35.08 9.38 17.75
CA GLN A 196 -34.95 8.04 18.33
C GLN A 196 -34.56 6.93 17.34
N TYR A 197 -34.71 7.18 16.04
CA TYR A 197 -34.41 6.24 14.96
C TYR A 197 -33.15 6.60 14.19
N THR A 198 -32.52 7.74 14.46
CA THR A 198 -31.29 8.15 13.78
C THR A 198 -30.08 8.05 14.71
N ASP A 199 -28.94 7.71 14.14
CA ASP A 199 -27.64 7.64 14.81
C ASP A 199 -26.76 8.86 14.47
N GLY A 200 -27.15 9.68 13.49
CA GLY A 200 -26.43 10.88 13.09
C GLY A 200 -27.16 11.65 11.98
N MET A 201 -26.67 12.84 11.67
CA MET A 201 -27.23 13.68 10.62
C MET A 201 -26.12 14.32 9.79
N VAL A 202 -26.37 14.45 8.50
CA VAL A 202 -25.57 15.21 7.54
C VAL A 202 -26.36 16.46 7.14
N ALA A 203 -25.67 17.55 6.85
CA ALA A 203 -26.27 18.66 6.13
C ALA A 203 -25.33 19.31 5.12
N GLU A 204 -25.92 19.77 4.03
CA GLU A 204 -25.27 20.41 2.88
C GLU A 204 -25.94 21.76 2.57
N SER A 205 -25.25 22.89 2.44
CA SER A 205 -23.85 23.15 2.78
C SER A 205 -23.74 24.45 3.57
N LEU A 206 -22.79 24.53 4.50
CA LEU A 206 -22.69 25.60 5.48
C LEU A 206 -21.90 26.81 4.98
N PHE A 207 -20.73 26.61 4.40
CA PHE A 207 -19.88 27.69 3.88
C PHE A 207 -19.78 27.69 2.37
N HIS A 208 -19.65 26.52 1.75
CA HIS A 208 -19.50 26.34 0.31
C HIS A 208 -20.49 25.32 -0.22
N GLY A 209 -21.43 25.76 -1.04
CA GLY A 209 -22.43 24.93 -1.69
C GLY A 209 -22.07 24.56 -3.13
N PHE A 210 -22.83 23.62 -3.66
CA PHE A 210 -22.75 23.15 -5.04
C PHE A 210 -24.13 23.28 -5.70
N ASP A 211 -24.16 23.82 -6.91
CA ASP A 211 -25.36 23.85 -7.74
C ASP A 211 -25.28 22.71 -8.78
N PRO A 212 -26.09 21.64 -8.63
CA PRO A 212 -26.02 20.48 -9.53
C PRO A 212 -26.51 20.78 -10.94
N VAL A 213 -27.28 21.86 -11.15
CA VAL A 213 -27.76 22.24 -12.49
C VAL A 213 -26.67 22.91 -13.29
N THR A 214 -25.89 23.78 -12.64
CA THR A 214 -24.80 24.52 -13.30
C THR A 214 -23.43 23.89 -13.12
N GLY A 215 -23.29 22.92 -12.21
CA GLY A 215 -22.03 22.29 -11.81
C GLY A 215 -21.09 23.25 -11.07
N LYS A 216 -21.62 24.36 -10.51
CA LYS A 216 -20.80 25.45 -9.94
C LYS A 216 -20.75 25.40 -8.42
N HIS A 217 -19.55 25.59 -7.90
CA HIS A 217 -19.31 25.83 -6.48
C HIS A 217 -19.50 27.32 -6.14
N ALA A 218 -20.23 27.61 -5.07
CA ALA A 218 -20.46 28.99 -4.63
C ALA A 218 -20.55 29.10 -3.10
N PRO A 219 -20.15 30.23 -2.50
CA PRO A 219 -20.37 30.46 -1.08
C PRO A 219 -21.85 30.40 -0.71
N THR A 220 -22.18 29.73 0.39
CA THR A 220 -23.53 29.74 0.97
C THR A 220 -23.88 31.16 1.42
N ARG A 221 -25.08 31.64 1.03
CA ARG A 221 -25.60 32.95 1.46
C ARG A 221 -25.69 33.03 2.99
N GLU A 222 -25.46 34.21 3.54
CA GLU A 222 -25.43 34.43 4.99
C GLU A 222 -26.73 34.01 5.68
N GLU A 223 -27.89 34.40 5.13
CA GLU A 223 -29.21 34.02 5.63
C GLU A 223 -29.39 32.49 5.71
N ASN A 224 -28.99 31.77 4.65
CA ASN A 224 -29.08 30.31 4.60
C ASN A 224 -28.11 29.66 5.60
N ARG A 225 -26.92 30.25 5.77
CA ARG A 225 -25.92 29.77 6.73
C ARG A 225 -26.40 29.93 8.17
N GLU A 226 -26.97 31.09 8.52
CA GLU A 226 -27.53 31.33 9.85
C GLU A 226 -28.70 30.38 10.14
N TRP A 227 -29.60 30.20 9.19
CA TRP A 227 -30.70 29.25 9.32
C TRP A 227 -30.18 27.83 9.53
N LEU A 228 -29.23 27.38 8.69
CA LEU A 228 -28.68 26.03 8.79
C LEU A 228 -27.94 25.83 10.12
N LEU A 229 -27.12 26.79 10.54
CA LEU A 229 -26.40 26.73 11.81
C LEU A 229 -27.37 26.57 13.00
N ASN A 230 -28.50 27.28 12.98
CA ASN A 230 -29.54 27.13 14.01
C ASN A 230 -30.15 25.72 14.00
N GLN A 231 -30.44 25.15 12.83
CA GLN A 231 -30.96 23.78 12.73
C GLN A 231 -29.95 22.72 13.19
N LEU A 232 -28.67 22.87 12.81
CA LEU A 232 -27.60 21.97 13.24
C LEU A 232 -27.37 22.03 14.75
N THR A 233 -27.35 23.24 15.31
CA THR A 233 -27.23 23.46 16.76
C THR A 233 -28.41 22.85 17.50
N ARG A 234 -29.63 22.99 16.96
CA ARG A 234 -30.83 22.37 17.49
C ARG A 234 -30.73 20.84 17.48
N ALA A 235 -30.28 20.23 16.39
CA ALA A 235 -30.11 18.79 16.28
C ALA A 235 -29.12 18.23 17.33
N GLN A 236 -27.98 18.90 17.55
CA GLN A 236 -27.04 18.52 18.59
C GLN A 236 -27.60 18.75 20.00
N ASN A 237 -28.11 19.95 20.30
CA ASN A 237 -28.41 20.34 21.68
C ASN A 237 -29.76 19.84 22.19
N GLU A 238 -30.80 19.81 21.34
CA GLU A 238 -32.15 19.38 21.75
C GLU A 238 -32.34 17.87 21.58
N PHE A 239 -31.71 17.27 20.57
CA PHE A 239 -31.95 15.86 20.20
C PHE A 239 -30.72 14.95 20.36
N ASN A 240 -29.56 15.50 20.75
CA ASN A 240 -28.31 14.74 20.93
C ASN A 240 -27.93 13.91 19.70
N VAL A 241 -28.18 14.46 18.51
CA VAL A 241 -27.85 13.84 17.23
C VAL A 241 -26.49 14.35 16.77
N PRO A 242 -25.48 13.49 16.55
CA PRO A 242 -24.21 13.88 15.97
C PRO A 242 -24.39 14.49 14.58
N VAL A 243 -23.63 15.56 14.27
CA VAL A 243 -23.77 16.31 13.01
C VAL A 243 -22.48 16.29 12.22
N THR A 244 -22.62 15.92 10.94
CA THR A 244 -21.61 16.07 9.89
C THR A 244 -22.04 17.16 8.92
N VAL A 245 -21.13 18.03 8.53
CA VAL A 245 -21.35 19.07 7.52
C VAL A 245 -20.57 18.73 6.27
N LEU A 246 -21.29 18.65 5.15
CA LEU A 246 -20.75 18.41 3.82
C LEU A 246 -20.71 19.73 3.04
N ASP A 247 -19.50 20.17 2.75
CA ASP A 247 -19.24 21.39 1.97
C ASP A 247 -18.48 21.06 0.69
N TYR A 248 -18.64 21.90 -0.32
CA TYR A 248 -18.19 21.60 -1.67
C TYR A 248 -17.18 22.62 -2.22
N VAL A 249 -16.03 22.13 -2.67
CA VAL A 249 -15.00 22.92 -3.34
C VAL A 249 -14.50 22.20 -4.59
N GLU A 250 -13.85 22.96 -5.48
CA GLU A 250 -13.21 22.37 -6.66
C GLU A 250 -12.13 21.35 -6.26
N PRO A 251 -12.04 20.19 -6.94
CA PRO A 251 -10.95 19.24 -6.76
C PRO A 251 -9.58 19.91 -6.81
N GLY A 252 -8.69 19.53 -5.88
CA GLY A 252 -7.33 20.07 -5.81
C GLY A 252 -7.20 21.42 -5.08
N ASN A 253 -8.30 22.11 -4.74
CA ASN A 253 -8.25 23.32 -3.91
C ASN A 253 -8.08 23.00 -2.41
N TRP A 254 -6.94 22.40 -2.08
CA TRP A 254 -6.64 21.89 -0.75
C TRP A 254 -6.63 22.97 0.34
N VAL A 255 -6.22 24.20 0.00
CA VAL A 255 -6.15 25.31 0.95
C VAL A 255 -7.55 25.72 1.42
N GLU A 256 -8.52 25.88 0.49
CA GLU A 256 -9.88 26.21 0.89
C GLU A 256 -10.60 25.02 1.53
N ALA A 257 -10.30 23.78 1.10
CA ALA A 257 -10.83 22.57 1.72
C ALA A 257 -10.42 22.47 3.20
N GLU A 258 -9.13 22.61 3.50
CA GLU A 258 -8.58 22.56 4.87
C GLU A 258 -9.16 23.69 5.74
N LYS A 259 -9.15 24.93 5.22
CA LYS A 259 -9.71 26.10 5.90
C LYS A 259 -11.20 25.94 6.22
N THR A 260 -11.97 25.35 5.31
CA THR A 260 -13.40 25.07 5.50
C THR A 260 -13.61 23.98 6.54
N ALA A 261 -12.86 22.88 6.44
CA ALA A 261 -12.90 21.80 7.43
C ALA A 261 -12.57 22.31 8.85
N GLN A 262 -11.55 23.16 9.00
CA GLN A 262 -11.20 23.79 10.26
C GLN A 262 -12.31 24.70 10.81
N LYS A 263 -13.00 25.47 9.97
CA LYS A 263 -14.13 26.32 10.40
C LYS A 263 -15.28 25.47 10.91
N ILE A 264 -15.64 24.41 10.19
CA ILE A 264 -16.71 23.48 10.57
C ILE A 264 -16.34 22.78 11.89
N ALA A 265 -15.11 22.27 12.02
CA ALA A 265 -14.63 21.62 13.24
C ALA A 265 -14.67 22.57 14.45
N LYS A 266 -14.31 23.85 14.28
CA LYS A 266 -14.40 24.87 15.34
C LYS A 266 -15.82 25.17 15.80
N LEU A 267 -16.82 24.92 14.95
CA LEU A 267 -18.24 25.05 15.32
C LEU A 267 -18.78 23.81 16.05
N GLY A 268 -17.96 22.77 16.24
CA GLY A 268 -18.37 21.55 16.94
C GLY A 268 -19.01 20.48 16.04
N PHE A 269 -18.92 20.64 14.71
CA PHE A 269 -19.44 19.66 13.74
C PHE A 269 -18.31 18.81 13.14
N MET A 270 -18.65 17.64 12.61
CA MET A 270 -17.72 16.81 11.83
C MET A 270 -17.61 17.35 10.39
N PRO A 271 -16.43 17.78 9.91
CA PRO A 271 -16.27 18.24 8.53
C PRO A 271 -16.08 17.10 7.54
N TRP A 272 -16.68 17.24 6.35
CA TRP A 272 -16.19 16.60 5.13
C TRP A 272 -16.33 17.60 3.96
N VAL A 273 -15.20 17.97 3.35
CA VAL A 273 -15.16 18.96 2.26
C VAL A 273 -14.66 18.30 0.98
N ALA A 274 -15.52 18.14 -0.01
CA ALA A 274 -15.25 17.37 -1.24
C ALA A 274 -15.79 18.09 -2.50
N ASN A 275 -15.87 17.39 -3.64
CA ASN A 275 -16.53 17.90 -4.84
C ASN A 275 -18.02 17.50 -4.84
N GLY A 276 -18.85 18.21 -5.62
CA GLY A 276 -20.31 17.99 -5.67
C GLY A 276 -20.73 16.55 -5.99
N ASP A 277 -19.96 15.81 -6.80
CA ASP A 277 -20.27 14.41 -7.16
C ASP A 277 -19.73 13.40 -6.13
N LEU A 278 -19.01 13.85 -5.10
CA LEU A 278 -18.37 13.02 -4.08
C LEU A 278 -17.44 11.94 -4.66
N THR A 279 -16.81 12.22 -5.80
CA THR A 279 -15.85 11.34 -6.48
C THR A 279 -14.39 11.70 -6.19
N TRP A 280 -14.17 12.79 -5.43
CA TRP A 280 -12.86 13.23 -4.96
C TRP A 280 -12.72 12.96 -3.46
N LEU A 281 -11.61 12.33 -3.07
CA LEU A 281 -11.23 12.17 -1.67
C LEU A 281 -10.79 13.51 -1.10
N GLY A 282 -11.75 14.18 -0.47
CA GLY A 282 -11.62 15.54 0.05
C GLY A 282 -10.91 15.64 1.41
N HIS A 283 -11.36 16.58 2.22
CA HIS A 283 -10.74 16.95 3.49
C HIS A 283 -11.74 16.89 4.65
N GLY A 284 -11.50 16.03 5.63
CA GLY A 284 -12.23 16.01 6.91
C GLY A 284 -11.38 16.55 8.06
N ARG A 285 -11.47 15.96 9.25
CA ARG A 285 -10.41 16.15 10.27
C ARG A 285 -9.12 15.43 9.88
N ILE A 286 -9.26 14.41 9.05
CA ILE A 286 -8.19 13.65 8.43
C ILE A 286 -8.16 13.99 6.94
N ARG A 287 -6.95 14.13 6.41
CA ARG A 287 -6.68 14.22 4.97
C ARG A 287 -5.66 13.16 4.57
N LEU A 288 -5.96 12.42 3.51
CA LEU A 288 -5.03 11.46 2.95
C LEU A 288 -3.82 12.16 2.32
N ALA A 289 -2.66 11.53 2.45
CA ALA A 289 -1.44 11.92 1.77
C ALA A 289 -1.11 10.88 0.70
N PRO A 290 -1.45 11.14 -0.58
CA PRO A 290 -1.30 10.15 -1.64
C PRO A 290 0.14 9.72 -1.80
N ARG A 291 0.33 8.41 -1.99
CA ARG A 291 1.62 7.81 -2.32
C ARG A 291 1.57 6.90 -3.56
N ARG A 292 0.45 6.91 -4.27
CA ARG A 292 0.30 6.12 -5.50
C ARG A 292 0.62 6.99 -6.69
N LEU A 293 1.25 6.42 -7.71
CA LEU A 293 1.36 7.02 -9.04
C LEU A 293 0.56 6.19 -10.03
N LEU A 294 -0.16 6.87 -10.92
CA LEU A 294 -0.72 6.22 -12.09
C LEU A 294 0.40 6.06 -13.13
N ALA A 295 0.81 4.83 -13.40
CA ALA A 295 1.89 4.50 -14.32
C ALA A 295 1.33 4.10 -15.68
N ILE A 296 1.32 5.05 -16.62
CA ILE A 296 0.80 4.87 -17.97
C ILE A 296 1.88 4.23 -18.85
N ALA A 297 1.56 3.08 -19.43
CA ALA A 297 2.47 2.31 -20.29
C ALA A 297 1.75 1.69 -21.51
N ASN A 298 2.54 1.34 -22.53
CA ASN A 298 2.07 0.61 -23.72
C ASN A 298 2.08 -0.91 -23.48
N GLY A 299 1.29 -1.65 -24.28
CA GLY A 299 1.29 -3.12 -24.23
C GLY A 299 0.35 -3.66 -23.16
N THR A 300 0.72 -4.78 -22.54
CA THR A 300 -0.16 -5.52 -21.61
C THR A 300 0.50 -5.76 -20.25
N ALA A 301 -0.29 -6.10 -19.24
CA ALA A 301 0.23 -6.50 -17.91
C ALA A 301 1.15 -7.74 -17.95
N ALA A 302 1.01 -8.61 -18.96
CA ALA A 302 1.92 -9.73 -19.16
C ALA A 302 3.34 -9.27 -19.52
N GLN A 303 3.47 -8.12 -20.20
CA GLN A 303 4.73 -7.55 -20.68
C GLN A 303 5.35 -6.55 -19.71
N GLN A 304 4.75 -6.34 -18.54
CA GLN A 304 5.16 -5.31 -17.57
C GLN A 304 6.67 -5.32 -17.29
N MET A 305 7.25 -6.50 -17.07
CA MET A 305 8.69 -6.64 -16.73
C MET A 305 9.63 -6.26 -17.88
N ASP A 306 9.11 -6.21 -19.11
CA ASP A 306 9.88 -5.86 -20.31
C ASP A 306 9.73 -4.36 -20.66
N GLN A 307 8.91 -3.61 -19.93
CA GLN A 307 8.67 -2.18 -20.14
C GLN A 307 9.72 -1.31 -19.43
N GLU A 308 10.17 -0.25 -20.10
CA GLU A 308 11.18 0.69 -19.60
C GLU A 308 10.81 1.33 -18.26
N LEU A 309 9.52 1.68 -18.09
CA LEU A 309 8.99 2.20 -16.83
C LEU A 309 9.27 1.25 -15.66
N PHE A 310 8.95 -0.03 -15.85
CA PHE A 310 9.13 -1.04 -14.82
C PHE A 310 10.61 -1.31 -14.55
N LYS A 311 11.41 -1.48 -15.61
CA LYS A 311 12.84 -1.80 -15.50
C LYS A 311 13.61 -0.71 -14.77
N HIS A 312 13.31 0.56 -15.05
CA HIS A 312 14.19 1.66 -14.67
C HIS A 312 13.56 2.61 -13.65
N ALA A 313 12.31 3.06 -13.87
CA ALA A 313 11.68 4.05 -13.00
C ALA A 313 11.09 3.46 -11.72
N ALA A 314 10.60 2.22 -11.74
CA ALA A 314 9.85 1.69 -10.61
C ALA A 314 10.66 1.65 -9.30
N MET A 315 11.91 1.17 -9.34
CA MET A 315 12.76 1.07 -8.15
C MET A 315 13.04 2.43 -7.46
N PRO A 316 13.49 3.49 -8.14
CA PRO A 316 13.69 4.77 -7.48
C PRO A 316 12.38 5.39 -6.96
N LEU A 317 11.24 5.13 -7.61
CA LEU A 317 9.92 5.57 -7.13
C LEU A 317 9.50 4.81 -5.86
N GLU A 318 9.67 3.50 -5.81
CA GLU A 318 9.45 2.69 -4.60
C GLU A 318 10.31 3.19 -3.44
N TYR A 319 11.60 3.49 -3.68
CA TYR A 319 12.46 4.06 -2.65
C TYR A 319 11.88 5.36 -2.10
N LEU A 320 11.35 6.25 -2.95
CA LEU A 320 10.69 7.50 -2.55
C LEU A 320 9.33 7.28 -1.83
N GLY A 321 8.92 6.03 -1.60
CA GLY A 321 7.68 5.68 -0.91
C GLY A 321 6.47 5.54 -1.82
N LEU A 322 6.67 5.59 -3.14
CA LEU A 322 5.59 5.60 -4.11
C LEU A 322 5.25 4.19 -4.60
N ALA A 323 3.98 3.81 -4.48
CA ALA A 323 3.42 2.61 -5.09
C ALA A 323 2.93 2.93 -6.51
N LEU A 324 2.96 1.94 -7.41
CA LEU A 324 2.58 2.12 -8.81
C LEU A 324 1.29 1.37 -9.14
N ASP A 325 0.39 2.07 -9.84
CA ASP A 325 -0.78 1.49 -10.50
C ASP A 325 -0.58 1.54 -12.00
N TYR A 326 -0.29 0.38 -12.60
CA TYR A 326 -0.04 0.28 -14.03
C TYR A 326 -1.35 0.41 -14.81
N TRP A 327 -1.36 1.35 -15.74
CA TRP A 327 -2.47 1.61 -16.64
C TRP A 327 -2.04 1.41 -18.09
N TYR A 328 -2.56 0.35 -18.71
CA TYR A 328 -2.23 0.01 -20.09
C TYR A 328 -3.22 0.65 -21.05
N ILE A 329 -2.71 1.55 -21.89
CA ILE A 329 -3.53 2.40 -22.76
C ILE A 329 -4.25 1.65 -23.89
N ASP A 330 -3.89 0.39 -24.12
CA ASP A 330 -4.52 -0.55 -25.05
C ASP A 330 -5.78 -1.22 -24.49
N HIS A 331 -5.99 -1.17 -23.18
CA HIS A 331 -6.99 -1.99 -22.52
C HIS A 331 -8.15 -1.20 -21.92
N SER A 332 -7.92 0.02 -21.44
CA SER A 332 -8.96 0.79 -20.75
C SER A 332 -8.75 2.30 -20.86
N PRO A 333 -9.83 3.11 -20.99
CA PRO A 333 -9.74 4.57 -20.96
C PRO A 333 -9.37 5.04 -19.54
N LEU A 334 -8.61 6.13 -19.43
CA LEU A 334 -8.26 6.68 -18.12
C LEU A 334 -9.50 6.93 -17.23
N PRO A 335 -9.38 6.81 -15.90
CA PRO A 335 -10.47 7.10 -14.98
C PRO A 335 -11.09 8.48 -15.22
N ILE A 336 -12.42 8.55 -15.11
CA ILE A 336 -13.16 9.81 -15.30
C ILE A 336 -13.19 10.63 -14.01
N GLU A 337 -13.06 9.98 -12.86
CA GLU A 337 -12.98 10.62 -11.56
C GLU A 337 -11.67 11.40 -11.40
N PRO A 338 -11.66 12.48 -10.57
CA PRO A 338 -10.45 13.24 -10.28
C PRO A 338 -9.34 12.34 -9.74
N LEU A 339 -8.14 12.43 -10.33
CA LEU A 339 -6.98 11.66 -9.86
C LEU A 339 -6.29 12.35 -8.68
N VAL A 340 -6.37 13.68 -8.60
CA VAL A 340 -5.87 14.46 -7.46
C VAL A 340 -6.49 13.97 -6.15
N GLY A 341 -5.68 13.80 -5.10
CA GLY A 341 -6.15 13.26 -3.81
C GLY A 341 -6.17 11.74 -3.72
N ARG A 342 -6.14 11.03 -4.85
CA ARG A 342 -5.89 9.57 -4.91
C ARG A 342 -4.46 9.24 -5.33
N TYR A 343 -3.90 10.06 -6.23
CA TYR A 343 -2.54 9.90 -6.74
C TYR A 343 -1.67 11.10 -6.37
N ALA A 344 -0.37 10.84 -6.17
CA ALA A 344 0.66 11.86 -6.01
C ALA A 344 1.10 12.47 -7.36
N GLY A 345 0.80 11.78 -8.46
CA GLY A 345 1.14 12.18 -9.82
C GLY A 345 0.89 11.07 -10.83
N VAL A 346 1.20 11.38 -12.09
CA VAL A 346 1.12 10.44 -13.21
C VAL A 346 2.51 10.32 -13.84
N ILE A 347 2.96 9.09 -14.09
CA ILE A 347 4.18 8.83 -14.86
C ILE A 347 3.83 8.16 -16.17
N VAL A 348 4.42 8.67 -17.26
CA VAL A 348 4.20 8.18 -18.62
C VAL A 348 5.57 7.87 -19.22
N TRP A 349 5.80 6.61 -19.60
CA TRP A 349 7.01 6.22 -20.32
C TRP A 349 6.60 5.42 -21.55
N LEU A 350 6.68 6.09 -22.70
CA LEU A 350 6.28 5.54 -24.00
C LEU A 350 7.52 5.21 -24.83
N GLY A 351 7.40 4.20 -25.70
CA GLY A 351 8.42 3.91 -26.70
C GLY A 351 8.37 4.90 -27.87
N ASP A 352 9.35 4.81 -28.77
CA ASP A 352 9.40 5.59 -30.01
C ASP A 352 8.16 5.29 -30.88
N GLU A 353 7.49 6.34 -31.36
CA GLU A 353 6.24 6.21 -32.10
C GLU A 353 6.50 6.00 -33.60
N ASN A 354 5.85 4.97 -34.18
CA ASN A 354 5.53 4.99 -35.60
C ASN A 354 4.26 5.84 -35.84
N GLU A 355 4.14 6.49 -37.00
CA GLU A 355 3.16 7.54 -37.38
C GLU A 355 1.67 7.28 -37.04
N ASN A 356 1.26 6.03 -36.75
CA ASN A 356 -0.12 5.65 -36.42
C ASN A 356 -0.54 5.91 -34.94
N GLY A 357 0.36 6.36 -34.05
CA GLY A 357 0.09 6.58 -32.61
C GLY A 357 -0.61 7.91 -32.25
N THR A 358 -0.60 8.89 -33.16
CA THR A 358 -0.93 10.30 -32.89
C THR A 358 -2.31 10.54 -32.26
N SER A 359 -3.37 9.86 -32.71
CA SER A 359 -4.75 10.11 -32.22
C SER A 359 -5.01 9.58 -30.81
N ARG A 360 -4.22 8.59 -30.38
CA ARG A 360 -4.39 7.92 -29.09
C ARG A 360 -3.91 8.79 -27.94
N TYR A 361 -2.67 9.27 -28.05
CA TYR A 361 -2.05 10.07 -27.01
C TYR A 361 -2.71 11.43 -26.89
N GLU A 362 -3.29 11.94 -27.98
CA GLU A 362 -4.09 13.17 -27.95
C GLU A 362 -5.23 13.10 -26.92
N ASN A 363 -5.98 11.99 -26.89
CA ASN A 363 -7.06 11.81 -25.90
C ASN A 363 -6.52 11.68 -24.47
N ILE A 364 -5.38 11.01 -24.29
CA ILE A 364 -4.73 10.85 -22.99
C ILE A 364 -4.26 12.21 -22.47
N CYS A 365 -3.51 12.96 -23.28
CA CYS A 365 -3.03 14.30 -22.91
C CYS A 365 -4.20 15.27 -22.68
N ALA A 366 -5.26 15.21 -23.49
CA ALA A 366 -6.46 16.03 -23.28
C ALA A 366 -7.12 15.73 -21.92
N ARG A 367 -7.20 14.46 -21.52
CA ARG A 367 -7.70 14.07 -20.19
C ARG A 367 -6.74 14.51 -19.08
N LEU A 368 -5.45 14.28 -19.23
CA LEU A 368 -4.44 14.65 -18.23
C LEU A 368 -4.30 16.17 -18.05
N GLN A 369 -4.64 16.98 -19.06
CA GLN A 369 -4.63 18.44 -18.95
C GLN A 369 -5.49 18.90 -17.76
N THR A 370 -6.68 18.34 -17.62
CA THR A 370 -7.60 18.68 -16.52
C THR A 370 -7.02 18.33 -15.15
N GLU A 371 -6.16 17.31 -15.06
CA GLU A 371 -5.48 16.93 -13.83
C GLU A 371 -4.30 17.87 -13.51
N VAL A 372 -3.55 18.28 -14.55
CA VAL A 372 -2.49 19.29 -14.44
C VAL A 372 -3.07 20.64 -13.97
N ASP A 373 -4.21 21.05 -14.52
CA ASP A 373 -4.88 22.30 -14.19
C ASP A 373 -5.30 22.37 -12.71
N VAL A 374 -5.64 21.24 -12.09
CA VAL A 374 -5.93 21.12 -10.64
C VAL A 374 -4.70 20.77 -9.79
N GLY A 375 -3.51 20.77 -10.41
CA GLY A 375 -2.24 20.69 -9.71
C GLY A 375 -1.64 19.29 -9.58
N LEU A 376 -2.13 18.26 -10.29
CA LEU A 376 -1.51 16.94 -10.31
C LEU A 376 -0.31 16.91 -11.29
N PRO A 377 0.91 16.61 -10.84
CA PRO A 377 2.07 16.58 -11.72
C PRO A 377 2.05 15.37 -12.68
N VAL A 378 2.41 15.61 -13.94
CA VAL A 378 2.59 14.58 -14.97
C VAL A 378 4.05 14.52 -15.43
N VAL A 379 4.65 13.33 -15.43
CA VAL A 379 6.06 13.12 -15.76
C VAL A 379 6.20 12.26 -17.00
N PHE A 380 6.82 12.80 -18.06
CA PHE A 380 7.10 12.08 -19.30
C PHE A 380 8.56 11.62 -19.37
N MET A 381 8.77 10.37 -19.74
CA MET A 381 10.09 9.75 -19.81
C MET A 381 10.31 9.10 -21.18
N GLY A 382 11.54 9.20 -21.70
CA GLY A 382 11.90 8.64 -23.00
C GLY A 382 11.47 9.58 -24.14
N TYR A 383 10.30 9.35 -24.71
CA TYR A 383 9.80 10.12 -25.86
C TYR A 383 8.54 10.89 -25.47
N LEU A 384 8.42 12.14 -25.97
CA LEU A 384 7.18 12.90 -25.82
C LEU A 384 6.16 12.44 -26.88
N PRO A 385 4.89 12.29 -26.52
CA PRO A 385 3.85 12.03 -27.50
C PRO A 385 3.62 13.24 -28.40
N SER A 386 3.34 12.96 -29.67
CA SER A 386 2.94 13.98 -30.65
C SER A 386 1.47 14.38 -30.48
N GLY A 387 1.08 15.55 -30.99
CA GLY A 387 -0.30 16.05 -30.91
C GLY A 387 -0.44 17.44 -30.28
N VAL A 388 -1.60 18.07 -30.47
CA VAL A 388 -1.86 19.44 -30.01
C VAL A 388 -2.12 19.45 -28.50
N ALA A 389 -2.93 18.52 -28.00
CA ALA A 389 -3.20 18.36 -26.57
C ALA A 389 -1.92 18.04 -25.79
N CYS A 390 -1.08 17.14 -26.32
CA CYS A 390 0.20 16.81 -25.67
C CYS A 390 1.17 17.99 -25.65
N ARG A 391 1.26 18.75 -26.76
CA ARG A 391 2.05 19.99 -26.79
C ARG A 391 1.54 21.03 -25.80
N ASN A 392 0.22 21.19 -25.67
CA ASN A 392 -0.38 22.15 -24.74
C ASN A 392 -0.14 21.76 -23.28
N LEU A 393 -0.27 20.48 -22.94
CA LEU A 393 -0.05 19.97 -21.59
C LEU A 393 1.39 20.17 -21.13
N ILE A 394 2.36 19.89 -22.00
CA ILE A 394 3.80 20.00 -21.71
C ILE A 394 4.32 21.44 -21.90
N ASP A 395 3.57 22.27 -22.64
CA ASP A 395 3.92 23.64 -23.05
C ASP A 395 5.30 23.81 -23.70
N TYR A 396 5.63 22.95 -24.67
CA TYR A 396 6.91 23.04 -25.39
C TYR A 396 6.84 23.73 -26.77
N GLN A 397 7.91 24.44 -27.11
CA GLN A 397 8.19 25.02 -28.42
C GLN A 397 9.09 24.10 -29.26
N GLY A 398 9.06 24.31 -30.59
CA GLY A 398 9.85 23.54 -31.55
C GLY A 398 9.12 22.31 -32.09
N SER A 399 9.85 21.25 -32.43
CA SER A 399 9.30 20.01 -33.00
C SER A 399 9.94 18.78 -32.37
N LEU A 400 9.21 17.66 -32.37
CA LEU A 400 9.74 16.38 -31.90
C LEU A 400 10.72 15.73 -32.89
N GLN A 401 11.03 16.40 -34.00
CA GLN A 401 12.00 15.90 -34.97
C GLN A 401 13.41 15.97 -34.34
N PRO A 402 14.14 14.84 -34.32
CA PRO A 402 15.47 14.80 -33.73
C PRO A 402 16.48 15.56 -34.60
N THR A 403 17.38 16.29 -33.95
CA THR A 403 18.54 16.89 -34.62
C THR A 403 19.59 15.81 -34.94
N THR A 404 20.36 16.05 -36.00
CA THR A 404 21.56 15.30 -36.37
C THR A 404 22.85 16.09 -36.11
N SER A 405 22.72 17.36 -35.72
CA SER A 405 23.84 18.23 -35.39
C SER A 405 24.57 17.78 -34.12
N MET A 406 25.87 18.06 -34.03
CA MET A 406 26.56 17.96 -32.75
C MET A 406 26.02 19.02 -31.77
N LEU A 407 25.84 18.63 -30.51
CA LEU A 407 25.38 19.51 -29.45
C LEU A 407 26.47 19.73 -28.40
N GLU A 408 26.50 20.92 -27.84
CA GLU A 408 27.33 21.30 -26.71
C GLU A 408 26.46 21.56 -25.48
N LEU A 409 26.98 21.19 -24.29
CA LEU A 409 26.36 21.54 -23.02
C LEU A 409 26.50 23.04 -22.78
N ARG A 410 25.38 23.74 -22.65
CA ARG A 410 25.34 25.15 -22.23
C ARG A 410 25.20 25.28 -20.72
N SER A 411 24.25 24.55 -20.14
CA SER A 411 24.02 24.53 -18.69
C SER A 411 23.33 23.25 -18.27
N ALA A 412 23.59 22.82 -17.04
CA ALA A 412 22.84 21.79 -16.34
C ALA A 412 22.52 22.30 -14.93
N ASN A 413 21.30 22.06 -14.45
CA ASN A 413 20.91 22.38 -13.09
C ASN A 413 21.65 21.44 -12.13
N ASP A 414 22.17 21.97 -11.01
CA ASP A 414 22.90 21.18 -10.02
C ASP A 414 22.07 20.00 -9.47
N ARG A 415 20.75 20.18 -9.34
CA ARG A 415 19.81 19.14 -8.88
C ARG A 415 19.57 18.02 -9.89
N LEU A 416 19.95 18.22 -11.16
CA LEU A 416 19.91 17.15 -12.15
C LEU A 416 20.87 16.01 -11.78
N GLY A 417 21.94 16.31 -11.01
CA GLY A 417 22.92 15.30 -10.60
C GLY A 417 23.62 14.63 -11.79
N ARG A 418 23.74 15.34 -12.92
CA ARG A 418 24.32 14.80 -14.16
C ARG A 418 25.82 14.51 -13.97
N PRO A 419 26.30 13.28 -14.23
CA PRO A 419 27.72 12.97 -14.16
C PRO A 419 28.54 13.84 -15.13
N ALA A 420 29.70 14.35 -14.69
CA ALA A 420 30.58 15.15 -15.55
C ALA A 420 31.09 14.38 -16.79
N THR A 421 31.12 13.04 -16.71
CA THR A 421 31.50 12.15 -17.80
C THR A 421 30.34 11.76 -18.71
N ALA A 422 29.11 12.20 -18.44
CA ALA A 422 27.94 11.82 -19.21
C ALA A 422 28.04 12.39 -20.65
N PRO A 423 27.89 11.54 -21.69
CA PRO A 423 28.07 11.97 -23.07
C PRO A 423 27.01 12.98 -23.48
N ILE A 424 27.42 13.99 -24.25
CA ILE A 424 26.50 14.92 -24.90
C ILE A 424 26.25 14.38 -26.30
N VAL A 425 25.11 13.74 -26.50
CA VAL A 425 24.72 13.14 -27.78
C VAL A 425 23.81 14.11 -28.51
N GLY A 426 24.21 14.53 -29.70
CA GLY A 426 23.38 15.39 -30.55
C GLY A 426 22.31 14.60 -31.31
N SER A 427 22.74 13.58 -32.04
CA SER A 427 21.87 12.68 -32.81
C SER A 427 20.76 12.08 -31.96
N GLY A 428 19.50 12.29 -32.36
CA GLY A 428 18.33 11.77 -31.64
C GLY A 428 17.71 12.75 -30.63
N THR A 429 18.33 13.92 -30.38
CA THR A 429 17.77 14.93 -29.46
C THR A 429 16.66 15.72 -30.15
N PRO A 430 15.41 15.74 -29.64
CA PRO A 430 14.33 16.50 -30.26
C PRO A 430 14.48 18.01 -30.05
N ASP A 431 14.03 18.83 -31.01
CA ASP A 431 13.96 20.31 -30.89
C ASP A 431 12.80 20.72 -29.96
N VAL A 432 12.99 20.47 -28.66
CA VAL A 432 12.04 20.79 -27.61
C VAL A 432 12.62 21.89 -26.73
N ARG A 433 11.83 22.95 -26.52
CA ARG A 433 12.20 24.09 -25.67
C ARG A 433 11.04 24.46 -24.76
N VAL A 434 11.25 24.41 -23.45
CA VAL A 434 10.34 25.07 -22.48
C VAL A 434 10.27 26.58 -22.71
N ARG A 435 9.09 27.17 -22.44
CA ARG A 435 8.90 28.63 -22.52
C ARG A 435 9.58 29.37 -21.39
N ASP A 436 9.41 28.88 -20.15
CA ASP A 436 10.14 29.40 -19.01
C ASP A 436 11.50 28.71 -18.93
N ARG A 437 12.57 29.47 -19.15
CA ARG A 437 13.94 28.94 -19.10
C ARG A 437 14.34 28.46 -17.71
N ASN A 438 13.65 28.88 -16.65
CA ASN A 438 13.90 28.37 -15.29
C ASN A 438 13.48 26.90 -15.14
N GLU A 439 12.59 26.41 -16.00
CA GLU A 439 12.17 25.00 -16.00
C GLU A 439 13.23 24.10 -16.67
N ALA A 440 14.13 24.66 -17.50
CA ALA A 440 15.14 23.87 -18.20
C ALA A 440 16.23 23.38 -17.24
N TRP A 441 16.25 22.07 -16.99
CA TRP A 441 17.26 21.43 -16.15
C TRP A 441 18.49 20.99 -16.94
N LEU A 442 18.35 20.75 -18.24
CA LEU A 442 19.46 20.51 -19.16
C LEU A 442 19.29 21.41 -20.38
N THR A 443 20.32 22.17 -20.73
CA THR A 443 20.34 23.07 -21.89
C THR A 443 21.50 22.71 -22.80
N LEU A 444 21.18 22.35 -24.04
CA LEU A 444 22.14 22.02 -25.09
C LEU A 444 22.02 23.01 -26.25
N SER A 445 23.03 23.09 -27.11
CA SER A 445 23.02 23.98 -28.29
C SER A 445 23.89 23.44 -29.42
N ASP A 446 23.48 23.64 -30.66
CA ASP A 446 24.32 23.43 -31.87
C ASP A 446 25.01 24.73 -32.33
N GLY A 447 24.92 25.80 -31.55
CA GLY A 447 25.39 27.15 -31.90
C GLY A 447 24.24 28.10 -32.26
N ASP A 448 23.34 27.67 -33.14
CA ASP A 448 22.24 28.49 -33.68
C ASP A 448 20.93 28.26 -32.91
N ASN A 449 20.72 27.03 -32.45
CA ASN A 449 19.53 26.57 -31.75
C ASN A 449 19.86 26.16 -30.31
N VAL A 450 18.82 26.10 -29.49
CA VAL A 450 18.88 25.67 -28.09
C VAL A 450 17.87 24.55 -27.87
N PHE A 451 18.26 23.55 -27.10
CA PHE A 451 17.48 22.35 -26.84
C PHE A 451 17.38 22.16 -25.33
N HIS A 452 16.19 21.82 -24.83
CA HIS A 452 15.94 21.55 -23.43
C HIS A 452 15.49 20.09 -23.25
N PRO A 453 16.39 19.09 -23.28
CA PRO A 453 16.01 17.67 -23.20
C PRO A 453 15.56 17.20 -21.80
N VAL A 454 15.78 18.00 -20.76
CA VAL A 454 15.24 17.73 -19.41
C VAL A 454 14.68 19.02 -18.86
N ALA A 455 13.42 18.98 -18.39
CA ALA A 455 12.76 20.11 -17.77
C ALA A 455 11.86 19.69 -16.61
N VAL A 456 11.74 20.57 -15.62
CA VAL A 456 10.86 20.42 -14.46
C VAL A 456 10.13 21.74 -14.22
N GLY A 457 8.81 21.71 -14.27
CA GLY A 457 7.93 22.86 -14.18
C GLY A 457 6.74 22.64 -13.24
N ALA A 458 5.82 23.59 -13.20
CA ALA A 458 4.64 23.50 -12.33
C ALA A 458 3.67 22.37 -12.74
N TRP A 459 3.67 22.01 -14.03
CA TRP A 459 2.84 20.94 -14.61
C TRP A 459 3.42 19.53 -14.38
N GLY A 460 4.68 19.42 -13.96
CA GLY A 460 5.40 18.16 -13.81
C GLY A 460 6.79 18.23 -14.44
N ALA A 461 7.17 17.23 -15.22
CA ALA A 461 8.51 17.18 -15.82
C ALA A 461 8.56 16.33 -17.10
N TYR A 462 9.64 16.50 -17.86
CA TYR A 462 10.06 15.50 -18.83
C TYR A 462 11.56 15.25 -18.79
N ALA A 463 11.98 14.04 -19.14
CA ALA A 463 13.37 13.70 -19.40
C ALA A 463 13.50 12.78 -20.63
N LEU A 464 14.17 13.28 -21.67
CA LEU A 464 14.09 12.70 -23.01
C LEU A 464 15.29 11.84 -23.36
N HIS A 465 15.05 10.78 -24.14
CA HIS A 465 16.10 10.06 -24.85
C HIS A 465 16.85 11.00 -25.83
N PRO A 466 18.18 10.90 -25.99
CA PRO A 466 19.13 9.98 -25.35
C PRO A 466 19.76 10.49 -24.04
N HIS A 467 19.18 11.50 -23.37
CA HIS A 467 19.79 12.19 -22.22
C HIS A 467 19.37 11.65 -20.85
N LEU A 468 18.62 10.54 -20.83
CA LEU A 468 18.04 9.95 -19.65
C LEU A 468 18.83 8.73 -19.13
N ILE A 469 18.96 7.71 -19.98
CA ILE A 469 19.67 6.46 -19.73
C ILE A 469 20.62 6.23 -20.90
N ASN A 470 21.84 5.80 -20.59
CA ASN A 470 22.80 5.31 -21.56
C ASN A 470 22.93 3.78 -21.44
N GLU A 471 22.90 3.10 -22.58
CA GLU A 471 23.18 1.67 -22.66
C GLU A 471 24.59 1.45 -23.21
N SER A 472 25.39 0.66 -22.49
CA SER A 472 26.72 0.26 -22.93
C SER A 472 26.65 -0.91 -23.92
N ALA A 473 27.75 -1.17 -24.64
CA ALA A 473 27.83 -2.32 -25.55
C ALA A 473 27.63 -3.69 -24.87
N SER A 474 27.77 -3.78 -23.54
CA SER A 474 27.48 -4.99 -22.76
C SER A 474 26.03 -5.09 -22.29
N GLY A 475 25.15 -4.17 -22.69
CA GLY A 475 23.74 -4.11 -22.25
C GLY A 475 23.53 -3.56 -20.84
N ARG A 476 24.56 -2.95 -20.24
CA ARG A 476 24.46 -2.26 -18.94
C ARG A 476 23.90 -0.87 -19.12
N HIS A 477 22.89 -0.52 -18.33
CA HIS A 477 22.22 0.78 -18.38
C HIS A 477 22.80 1.68 -17.29
N GLU A 478 22.92 2.98 -17.54
CA GLU A 478 23.32 3.97 -16.54
C GLU A 478 22.42 5.19 -16.63
N TRP A 479 21.93 5.67 -15.48
CA TRP A 479 21.24 6.94 -15.41
C TRP A 479 22.21 8.09 -15.73
N LEU A 480 21.78 9.01 -16.59
CA LEU A 480 22.51 10.23 -16.95
C LEU A 480 22.12 11.44 -16.08
N LEU A 481 21.32 11.20 -15.04
CA LEU A 481 20.84 12.13 -14.03
C LEU A 481 20.67 11.41 -12.68
N ASP A 482 20.44 12.12 -11.58
CA ASP A 482 20.03 11.52 -10.31
C ASP A 482 18.50 11.28 -10.31
N PRO A 483 18.03 10.02 -10.44
CA PRO A 483 16.60 9.75 -10.56
C PRO A 483 15.83 10.11 -9.29
N PHE A 484 16.47 10.04 -8.11
CA PHE A 484 15.80 10.36 -6.84
C PHE A 484 15.50 11.85 -6.75
N SER A 485 16.49 12.70 -7.05
CA SER A 485 16.34 14.15 -7.06
C SER A 485 15.38 14.61 -8.17
N PHE A 486 15.45 13.98 -9.35
CA PHE A 486 14.53 14.27 -10.45
C PHE A 486 13.08 13.96 -10.08
N PHE A 487 12.76 12.73 -9.64
CA PHE A 487 11.38 12.36 -9.32
C PHE A 487 10.82 13.14 -8.12
N GLN A 488 11.64 13.42 -7.10
CA GLN A 488 11.22 14.24 -5.97
C GLN A 488 10.78 15.64 -6.42
N ALA A 489 11.52 16.27 -7.34
CA ALA A 489 11.16 17.58 -7.88
C ALA A 489 9.99 17.51 -8.88
N ALA A 490 10.01 16.51 -9.78
CA ALA A 490 9.02 16.33 -10.84
C ALA A 490 7.60 16.09 -10.29
N PHE A 491 7.48 15.26 -9.25
CA PHE A 491 6.21 15.04 -8.55
C PHE A 491 5.94 16.05 -7.43
N ARG A 492 6.87 16.98 -7.17
CA ARG A 492 6.77 17.97 -6.09
C ARG A 492 6.45 17.30 -4.75
N LEU A 493 7.14 16.19 -4.47
CA LEU A 493 6.84 15.36 -3.30
C LEU A 493 7.04 16.17 -2.01
N PRO A 494 6.04 16.23 -1.13
CA PRO A 494 6.20 16.85 0.18
C PRO A 494 7.12 16.00 1.06
N VAL A 495 7.68 16.63 2.09
CA VAL A 495 8.32 15.88 3.17
C VAL A 495 7.21 15.16 3.96
N GLN A 496 7.23 13.84 3.93
CA GLN A 496 6.27 12.98 4.62
C GLN A 496 6.89 11.62 4.97
N PRO A 497 6.33 10.86 5.93
CA PRO A 497 6.85 9.55 6.29
C PRO A 497 6.83 8.59 5.11
N VAL A 498 7.96 7.93 4.86
CA VAL A 498 8.08 6.90 3.83
C VAL A 498 8.19 5.54 4.49
N PHE A 499 7.25 4.63 4.22
CA PHE A 499 7.37 3.26 4.70
C PHE A 499 8.61 2.57 4.12
N ASP A 500 9.36 1.88 4.99
CA ASP A 500 10.61 1.23 4.62
C ASP A 500 10.46 -0.30 4.62
N ILE A 501 10.72 -0.92 3.46
CA ILE A 501 10.66 -2.38 3.28
C ILE A 501 11.96 -3.09 3.69
N THR A 502 12.97 -2.33 4.12
CA THR A 502 14.35 -2.84 4.30
C THR A 502 14.80 -2.93 5.75
N THR A 503 14.02 -2.38 6.67
CA THR A 503 14.39 -2.12 8.06
C THR A 503 13.25 -2.42 9.00
N GLU A 504 13.55 -3.08 10.11
CA GLU A 504 12.64 -3.20 11.25
C GLU A 504 13.46 -3.09 12.54
N ASN A 505 12.92 -2.39 13.54
CA ASN A 505 13.58 -2.19 14.83
C ASN A 505 15.05 -1.73 14.69
N GLY A 506 15.32 -0.81 13.76
CA GLY A 506 16.65 -0.21 13.54
C GLY A 506 17.62 -1.04 12.71
N ARG A 507 17.32 -2.31 12.47
CA ARG A 507 18.22 -3.22 11.75
C ARG A 507 17.78 -3.42 10.31
N ARG A 508 18.77 -3.56 9.44
CA ARG A 508 18.54 -4.03 8.08
C ARG A 508 17.97 -5.45 8.16
N LEU A 509 16.93 -5.74 7.40
CA LEU A 509 16.40 -7.09 7.28
C LEU A 509 17.39 -7.97 6.52
N GLY A 510 17.45 -9.24 6.87
CA GLY A 510 18.28 -10.26 6.23
C GLY A 510 17.47 -11.49 5.83
N ILE A 511 17.70 -12.04 4.64
CA ILE A 511 17.12 -13.32 4.21
C ILE A 511 18.19 -14.28 3.69
N ILE A 512 17.92 -15.58 3.86
CA ILE A 512 18.67 -16.67 3.23
C ILE A 512 17.67 -17.58 2.49
N GLU A 513 17.73 -17.54 1.17
CA GLU A 513 16.97 -18.38 0.24
C GLU A 513 17.88 -19.46 -0.32
N VAL A 514 17.43 -20.72 -0.24
CA VAL A 514 18.05 -21.86 -0.92
C VAL A 514 17.05 -22.42 -1.92
N ARG A 515 17.39 -22.40 -3.21
CA ARG A 515 16.62 -23.05 -4.26
C ARG A 515 17.06 -24.51 -4.39
N GLY A 516 16.08 -25.40 -4.49
CA GLY A 516 16.26 -26.85 -4.44
C GLY A 516 16.81 -27.48 -5.72
N ASP A 517 17.40 -26.70 -6.61
CA ASP A 517 18.02 -27.17 -7.85
C ASP A 517 19.05 -28.29 -7.54
N ARG A 518 18.83 -29.46 -8.16
CA ARG A 518 19.68 -30.65 -8.03
C ARG A 518 19.93 -31.04 -6.56
N LEU A 519 18.93 -30.90 -5.69
CA LEU A 519 19.02 -31.15 -4.25
C LEU A 519 19.56 -32.55 -3.88
N PHE A 520 19.37 -33.54 -4.75
CA PHE A 520 19.83 -34.92 -4.56
C PHE A 520 21.01 -35.32 -5.46
N ALA A 521 21.64 -34.37 -6.16
CA ALA A 521 22.87 -34.64 -6.90
C ALA A 521 24.04 -34.87 -5.94
N LYS A 522 25.05 -35.63 -6.38
CA LYS A 522 26.20 -36.05 -5.57
C LYS A 522 27.47 -35.32 -5.98
N ASP A 523 28.31 -35.04 -4.98
CA ASP A 523 29.66 -34.54 -5.19
C ASP A 523 30.62 -35.67 -5.63
N GLU A 524 31.89 -35.33 -5.85
CA GLU A 524 32.95 -36.27 -6.21
C GLU A 524 33.20 -37.38 -5.16
N HIS A 525 32.73 -37.17 -3.92
CA HIS A 525 32.82 -38.13 -2.81
C HIS A 525 31.53 -38.94 -2.63
N GLY A 526 30.52 -38.74 -3.48
CA GLY A 526 29.24 -39.44 -3.42
C GLY A 526 28.25 -38.92 -2.38
N VAL A 527 28.51 -37.76 -1.78
CA VAL A 527 27.61 -37.10 -0.81
C VAL A 527 26.60 -36.23 -1.54
N GLU A 528 25.32 -36.32 -1.17
CA GLU A 528 24.26 -35.54 -1.81
C GLU A 528 24.25 -34.08 -1.33
N ALA A 529 23.84 -33.15 -2.20
CA ALA A 529 23.72 -31.72 -1.88
C ALA A 529 22.86 -31.47 -0.62
N ILE A 530 21.74 -32.18 -0.46
CA ILE A 530 20.88 -32.09 0.72
C ILE A 530 21.61 -32.46 2.03
N ASP A 531 22.53 -33.42 1.98
CA ASP A 531 23.29 -33.85 3.15
C ASP A 531 24.40 -32.82 3.49
N ARG A 532 24.99 -32.17 2.47
CA ARG A 532 25.88 -31.01 2.66
C ARG A 532 25.13 -29.80 3.22
N LEU A 533 23.94 -29.52 2.69
CA LEU A 533 23.07 -28.42 3.12
C LEU A 533 22.67 -28.57 4.57
N ARG A 534 22.30 -29.77 5.01
CA ARG A 534 22.03 -30.07 6.41
C ARG A 534 23.21 -29.70 7.31
N VAL A 535 24.43 -30.15 6.97
CA VAL A 535 25.64 -29.84 7.76
C VAL A 535 25.89 -28.33 7.82
N TRP A 536 25.68 -27.63 6.71
CA TRP A 536 25.82 -26.18 6.68
C TRP A 536 24.77 -25.46 7.54
N MET A 537 23.50 -25.87 7.49
CA MET A 537 22.41 -25.31 8.31
C MET A 537 22.59 -25.61 9.81
N GLU A 538 23.19 -26.75 10.17
CA GLU A 538 23.56 -27.09 11.55
C GLU A 538 24.65 -26.15 12.09
N LYS A 539 25.58 -25.70 11.23
CA LYS A 539 26.62 -24.72 11.57
C LYS A 539 26.10 -23.28 11.57
N ASN A 540 25.05 -23.00 10.80
CA ASN A 540 24.53 -21.65 10.58
C ASN A 540 23.05 -21.56 11.01
N PRO A 541 22.75 -21.22 12.28
CA PRO A 541 21.40 -21.26 12.85
C PRO A 541 20.50 -20.07 12.44
N ALA A 542 20.79 -19.41 11.32
CA ALA A 542 19.96 -18.31 10.80
C ALA A 542 18.67 -18.84 10.15
N PRO A 543 17.59 -18.05 10.07
CA PRO A 543 16.41 -18.40 9.29
C PRO A 543 16.77 -18.71 7.83
N VAL A 544 16.35 -19.88 7.34
CA VAL A 544 16.53 -20.31 5.96
C VAL A 544 15.22 -20.76 5.37
N THR A 545 14.92 -20.31 4.15
CA THR A 545 13.80 -20.84 3.35
C THR A 545 14.35 -21.70 2.22
N LEU A 546 13.92 -22.98 2.18
CA LEU A 546 14.30 -23.95 1.15
C LEU A 546 13.15 -24.15 0.15
N GLY A 547 13.35 -23.75 -1.10
CA GLY A 547 12.45 -24.08 -2.21
C GLY A 547 12.60 -25.53 -2.63
N VAL A 548 11.51 -26.31 -2.63
CA VAL A 548 11.54 -27.74 -2.99
C VAL A 548 10.84 -27.97 -4.32
N ILE A 549 11.55 -28.62 -5.24
CA ILE A 549 11.01 -29.11 -6.50
C ILE A 549 10.37 -30.48 -6.24
N GLU A 550 9.05 -30.56 -6.30
CA GLU A 550 8.33 -31.77 -5.88
C GLU A 550 8.73 -33.02 -6.69
N ALA A 551 8.92 -32.89 -8.01
CA ALA A 551 9.28 -34.00 -8.88
C ALA A 551 10.65 -34.63 -8.55
N GLU A 552 11.57 -33.88 -7.93
CA GLU A 552 12.85 -34.43 -7.49
C GLU A 552 12.71 -35.33 -6.24
N VAL A 553 11.65 -35.15 -5.44
CA VAL A 553 11.39 -35.91 -4.20
C VAL A 553 10.58 -37.19 -4.51
N ASN A 554 11.14 -38.02 -5.38
CA ASN A 554 10.47 -39.16 -6.00
C ASN A 554 10.53 -40.50 -5.24
N SER A 555 11.16 -40.54 -4.06
CA SER A 555 11.27 -41.75 -3.23
C SER A 555 11.03 -41.44 -1.74
N GLU A 556 10.67 -42.44 -0.95
CA GLU A 556 10.45 -42.26 0.49
C GLU A 556 11.76 -41.88 1.22
N ASP A 557 12.92 -42.36 0.75
CA ASP A 557 14.22 -41.94 1.28
C ASP A 557 14.43 -40.43 1.10
N ARG A 558 14.19 -39.91 -0.11
CA ARG A 558 14.27 -38.46 -0.39
C ARG A 558 13.26 -37.67 0.42
N ARG A 559 12.03 -38.17 0.57
CA ARG A 559 11.04 -37.54 1.45
C ARG A 559 11.54 -37.49 2.90
N ALA A 560 12.08 -38.58 3.43
CA ALA A 560 12.66 -38.61 4.77
C ALA A 560 13.81 -37.60 4.93
N LYS A 561 14.65 -37.40 3.90
CA LYS A 561 15.70 -36.37 3.94
C LYS A 561 15.13 -34.94 4.01
N VAL A 562 14.13 -34.63 3.19
CA VAL A 562 13.48 -33.31 3.19
C VAL A 562 12.75 -33.04 4.51
N ARG A 563 12.03 -34.04 5.06
CA ARG A 563 11.39 -33.91 6.39
C ARG A 563 12.40 -33.62 7.49
N ARG A 564 13.57 -34.28 7.46
CA ARG A 564 14.66 -34.01 8.43
C ARG A 564 15.15 -32.56 8.39
N LEU A 565 15.23 -31.94 7.21
CA LEU A 565 15.53 -30.50 7.13
C LEU A 565 14.37 -29.66 7.66
N ALA A 566 13.12 -29.99 7.30
CA ALA A 566 11.94 -29.27 7.77
C ALA A 566 11.68 -29.37 9.29
N ASP A 567 12.24 -30.38 9.95
CA ASP A 567 12.17 -30.52 11.41
C ASP A 567 13.10 -29.54 12.14
N MET A 568 14.10 -28.96 11.44
CA MET A 568 15.00 -27.95 12.00
C MET A 568 14.24 -26.64 12.26
N PRO A 569 14.36 -26.04 13.46
CA PRO A 569 13.55 -24.88 13.85
C PRO A 569 13.80 -23.64 12.99
N GLN A 570 15.00 -23.49 12.41
CA GLN A 570 15.39 -22.38 11.56
C GLN A 570 15.02 -22.57 10.08
N VAL A 571 14.44 -23.72 9.68
CA VAL A 571 14.15 -24.03 8.28
C VAL A 571 12.65 -23.99 8.00
N ARG A 572 12.26 -23.24 6.96
CA ARG A 572 10.91 -23.32 6.37
C ARG A 572 11.01 -23.81 4.93
N LEU A 573 10.05 -24.64 4.50
CA LEU A 573 9.96 -25.08 3.11
C LEU A 573 9.04 -24.18 2.31
N ALA A 574 9.39 -23.96 1.04
CA ALA A 574 8.56 -23.31 0.05
C ALA A 574 8.41 -24.20 -1.20
N SER A 575 7.36 -23.98 -1.98
CA SER A 575 7.22 -24.64 -3.28
C SER A 575 8.22 -24.00 -4.22
N HIS A 576 9.00 -24.82 -4.90
CA HIS A 576 9.75 -24.41 -6.08
C HIS A 576 9.16 -25.05 -7.34
N THR A 577 7.82 -25.08 -7.38
CA THR A 577 6.98 -25.72 -8.40
C THR A 577 7.04 -27.25 -8.40
N TYR A 578 6.29 -27.88 -9.30
CA TYR A 578 6.28 -29.33 -9.46
C TYR A 578 7.45 -29.80 -10.31
N SER A 579 7.56 -29.30 -11.54
CA SER A 579 8.55 -29.71 -12.54
C SER A 579 9.74 -28.79 -12.66
N HIS A 580 9.68 -27.59 -12.07
CA HIS A 580 10.64 -26.51 -12.28
C HIS A 580 10.67 -25.98 -13.73
N PRO A 581 9.57 -25.35 -14.22
CA PRO A 581 9.58 -24.67 -15.51
C PRO A 581 10.70 -23.62 -15.61
N PHE A 582 11.56 -23.73 -16.63
CA PHE A 582 12.62 -22.76 -16.88
C PHE A 582 12.12 -21.49 -17.59
N TYR A 583 11.04 -21.60 -18.36
CA TYR A 583 10.45 -20.50 -19.13
C TYR A 583 8.92 -20.53 -18.99
N TRP A 584 8.35 -19.53 -18.33
CA TRP A 584 6.91 -19.50 -18.05
C TRP A 584 6.06 -19.09 -19.26
N GLY A 585 6.65 -18.44 -20.26
CA GLY A 585 5.97 -18.09 -21.51
C GLY A 585 5.40 -19.29 -22.30
N VAL A 586 5.88 -20.50 -22.01
CA VAL A 586 5.37 -21.74 -22.62
C VAL A 586 3.90 -22.01 -22.29
N PHE A 587 3.42 -21.57 -21.13
CA PHE A 587 2.01 -21.74 -20.71
C PHE A 587 1.05 -20.85 -21.51
N GLU A 588 1.57 -19.88 -22.26
CA GLU A 588 0.83 -19.06 -23.22
C GLU A 588 0.98 -19.55 -24.67
N GLY A 589 1.60 -20.72 -24.89
CA GLY A 589 1.81 -21.28 -26.21
C GLY A 589 2.89 -20.54 -27.03
N LYS A 590 3.75 -19.75 -26.38
CA LYS A 590 4.90 -19.14 -27.05
C LYS A 590 5.86 -20.23 -27.55
N THR A 591 6.13 -20.20 -28.85
CA THR A 591 6.98 -21.20 -29.54
C THR A 591 8.45 -20.83 -29.54
N ASP A 592 8.80 -19.64 -29.01
CA ASP A 592 10.19 -19.22 -28.84
C ASP A 592 10.91 -20.04 -27.76
N ALA A 593 10.20 -20.89 -27.01
CA ALA A 593 10.78 -21.90 -26.13
C ALA A 593 11.82 -22.79 -26.85
N ASP A 594 11.66 -23.03 -28.16
CA ASP A 594 12.65 -23.77 -28.98
C ASP A 594 13.88 -22.93 -29.38
N GLN A 595 13.79 -21.60 -29.23
CA GLN A 595 14.88 -20.63 -29.45
C GLN A 595 15.54 -20.21 -28.13
N GLN A 596 14.88 -20.44 -27.00
CA GLN A 596 15.49 -20.31 -25.68
C GLN A 596 16.52 -21.43 -25.51
N PRO A 597 17.65 -21.20 -24.81
CA PRO A 597 18.71 -22.21 -24.68
C PRO A 597 18.29 -23.49 -23.92
N TYR A 598 17.06 -23.55 -23.36
CA TYR A 598 16.62 -24.58 -22.42
C TYR A 598 15.30 -25.24 -22.84
N ARG A 599 15.33 -26.57 -22.97
CA ARG A 599 14.13 -27.41 -23.10
C ARG A 599 13.46 -27.61 -21.73
N TYR A 600 12.13 -27.52 -21.76
CA TYR A 600 11.10 -27.92 -20.79
C TYR A 600 11.59 -28.67 -19.52
N SER A 601 11.84 -27.91 -18.44
CA SER A 601 11.82 -28.34 -17.02
C SER A 601 12.68 -29.56 -16.62
N VAL A 602 12.54 -30.06 -15.38
CA VAL A 602 13.08 -31.38 -14.99
C VAL A 602 12.43 -32.42 -15.91
N PHE A 603 13.24 -33.12 -16.72
CA PHE A 603 12.73 -34.09 -17.70
C PHE A 603 11.90 -35.17 -17.02
N MET A 604 10.60 -35.21 -17.38
CA MET A 604 9.65 -36.23 -16.92
C MET A 604 8.99 -36.88 -18.13
N GLU A 605 9.10 -38.21 -18.20
CA GLU A 605 8.50 -38.98 -19.28
C GLU A 605 6.97 -38.83 -19.28
N GLY A 606 6.41 -38.30 -20.37
CA GLY A 606 4.97 -38.17 -20.57
C GLY A 606 4.28 -37.02 -19.84
N TYR A 607 5.00 -36.14 -19.13
CA TYR A 607 4.39 -34.97 -18.49
C TYR A 607 4.21 -33.81 -19.48
N ALA A 608 2.97 -33.33 -19.61
CA ALA A 608 2.65 -32.06 -20.25
C ALA A 608 2.49 -30.99 -19.16
N ALA A 609 3.26 -29.90 -19.26
CA ALA A 609 3.27 -28.85 -18.25
C ALA A 609 1.86 -28.28 -18.04
N GLU A 610 1.36 -28.35 -16.80
CA GLU A 610 0.05 -27.82 -16.41
C GLU A 610 0.21 -26.77 -15.31
N MET A 611 -0.24 -25.55 -15.59
CA MET A 611 -0.04 -24.39 -14.72
C MET A 611 -0.60 -24.57 -13.29
N THR A 612 -1.78 -25.20 -13.14
CA THR A 612 -2.35 -25.49 -11.81
C THR A 612 -1.47 -26.48 -11.06
N ARG A 613 -0.90 -27.47 -11.75
CA ARG A 613 -0.01 -28.47 -11.14
C ARG A 613 1.30 -27.85 -10.65
N GLU A 614 1.83 -26.88 -11.40
CA GLU A 614 3.06 -26.15 -11.06
C GLU A 614 2.91 -25.14 -9.93
N THR A 615 1.68 -24.68 -9.68
CA THR A 615 1.38 -23.67 -8.66
C THR A 615 0.65 -24.30 -7.47
N ALA A 616 -0.65 -24.09 -7.35
CA ALA A 616 -1.47 -24.53 -6.23
C ALA A 616 -1.48 -26.05 -6.01
N GLY A 617 -1.24 -26.85 -7.06
CA GLY A 617 -1.14 -28.31 -7.00
C GLY A 617 -0.01 -28.84 -6.12
N THR A 618 1.00 -28.01 -5.81
CA THR A 618 2.13 -28.38 -4.93
C THR A 618 1.81 -28.24 -3.44
N ILE A 619 0.70 -27.58 -3.07
CA ILE A 619 0.33 -27.31 -1.67
C ILE A 619 0.16 -28.60 -0.85
N PRO A 620 -0.58 -29.63 -1.32
CA PRO A 620 -0.74 -30.87 -0.54
C PRO A 620 0.59 -31.57 -0.28
N PHE A 621 1.51 -31.53 -1.24
CA PHE A 621 2.86 -32.06 -1.07
C PHE A 621 3.61 -31.31 0.03
N LEU A 622 3.69 -29.97 -0.05
CA LEU A 622 4.37 -29.17 0.97
C LEU A 622 3.81 -29.42 2.37
N GLN A 623 2.48 -29.45 2.52
CA GLN A 623 1.82 -29.69 3.80
C GLN A 623 2.12 -31.09 4.35
N SER A 624 2.29 -32.09 3.48
CA SER A 624 2.70 -33.45 3.90
C SER A 624 4.17 -33.55 4.33
N MET A 625 5.01 -32.61 3.88
CA MET A 625 6.44 -32.58 4.14
C MET A 625 6.80 -31.69 5.33
N ALA A 626 6.14 -30.54 5.46
CA ALA A 626 6.42 -29.53 6.45
C ALA A 626 5.12 -28.79 6.85
N PRO A 627 4.23 -29.43 7.63
CA PRO A 627 2.93 -28.84 7.98
C PRO A 627 3.00 -27.54 8.78
N ARG A 628 4.17 -27.22 9.37
CA ARG A 628 4.43 -25.98 10.10
C ARG A 628 4.97 -24.85 9.21
N SER A 629 5.37 -25.13 7.98
CA SER A 629 5.85 -24.10 7.05
C SER A 629 4.66 -23.32 6.47
N PRO A 630 4.67 -21.98 6.53
CA PRO A 630 3.74 -21.15 5.80
C PRO A 630 3.81 -21.43 4.29
N LEU A 631 2.69 -21.24 3.60
CA LEU A 631 2.64 -21.43 2.15
C LEU A 631 3.42 -20.30 1.46
N LEU A 632 4.33 -20.68 0.57
CA LEU A 632 5.09 -19.76 -0.27
C LEU A 632 5.43 -20.45 -1.58
N LEU A 633 5.34 -19.72 -2.69
CA LEU A 633 5.83 -20.14 -4.01
C LEU A 633 7.06 -19.32 -4.40
N ILE A 634 8.16 -20.00 -4.66
CA ILE A 634 9.34 -19.42 -5.30
C ILE A 634 9.24 -19.74 -6.79
N TRP A 635 9.08 -18.71 -7.63
CA TRP A 635 9.00 -18.88 -9.07
C TRP A 635 10.29 -19.49 -9.61
N SER A 636 10.16 -20.56 -10.41
CA SER A 636 11.28 -21.22 -11.09
C SER A 636 11.69 -20.47 -12.36
N GLY A 637 12.90 -20.75 -12.84
CA GLY A 637 13.36 -20.34 -14.18
C GLY A 637 13.52 -18.83 -14.33
N ASP A 638 13.00 -18.28 -15.42
CA ASP A 638 12.98 -16.83 -15.69
C ASP A 638 12.22 -16.02 -14.63
N GLY A 639 11.41 -16.67 -13.79
CA GLY A 639 10.60 -16.04 -12.75
C GLY A 639 9.61 -15.00 -13.30
N LYS A 640 9.23 -15.12 -14.58
CA LYS A 640 8.27 -14.24 -15.25
C LYS A 640 6.92 -14.96 -15.41
N PRO A 641 6.15 -15.17 -14.33
CA PRO A 641 4.88 -15.87 -14.42
C PRO A 641 3.93 -15.12 -15.35
N VAL A 642 3.23 -15.91 -16.16
CA VAL A 642 2.15 -15.43 -17.03
C VAL A 642 0.94 -15.01 -16.18
N PRO A 643 0.07 -14.09 -16.65
CA PRO A 643 -1.10 -13.62 -15.93
C PRO A 643 -1.93 -14.71 -15.26
N ALA A 644 -2.19 -15.79 -16.00
CA ALA A 644 -3.01 -16.89 -15.50
C ALA A 644 -2.33 -17.66 -14.34
N ALA A 645 -0.99 -17.73 -14.33
CA ALA A 645 -0.24 -18.39 -13.26
C ALA A 645 -0.26 -17.53 -11.98
N LEU A 646 -0.07 -16.21 -12.13
CA LEU A 646 -0.16 -15.27 -11.02
C LEU A 646 -1.58 -15.24 -10.43
N ALA A 647 -2.62 -15.22 -11.28
CA ALA A 647 -4.02 -15.31 -10.87
C ALA A 647 -4.34 -16.62 -10.13
N ALA A 648 -3.79 -17.75 -10.58
CA ALA A 648 -3.96 -19.04 -9.93
C ALA A 648 -3.32 -19.06 -8.53
N ALA A 649 -2.10 -18.53 -8.38
CA ALA A 649 -1.43 -18.39 -7.09
C ALA A 649 -2.23 -17.47 -6.14
N PHE A 650 -2.69 -16.32 -6.63
CA PHE A 650 -3.50 -15.39 -5.85
C PHE A 650 -4.82 -16.02 -5.38
N LYS A 651 -5.56 -16.68 -6.27
CA LYS A 651 -6.80 -17.39 -5.94
C LYS A 651 -6.59 -18.48 -4.88
N ALA A 652 -5.43 -19.12 -4.88
CA ALA A 652 -5.04 -20.12 -3.89
C ALA A 652 -4.51 -19.53 -2.58
N ALA A 653 -4.47 -18.20 -2.43
CA ALA A 653 -3.84 -17.50 -1.31
C ALA A 653 -2.39 -17.98 -1.08
N LEU A 654 -1.64 -18.14 -2.19
CA LEU A 654 -0.25 -18.57 -2.20
C LEU A 654 0.65 -17.34 -2.46
N PRO A 655 1.24 -16.73 -1.41
CA PRO A 655 2.25 -15.70 -1.56
C PRO A 655 3.37 -16.18 -2.49
N ASN A 656 3.93 -15.26 -3.28
CA ASN A 656 4.88 -15.63 -4.32
C ASN A 656 6.06 -14.66 -4.41
N TYR A 657 7.21 -15.21 -4.78
CA TYR A 657 8.50 -14.55 -4.78
C TYR A 657 9.36 -15.02 -5.96
N GLY A 658 10.14 -14.13 -6.58
CA GLY A 658 11.14 -14.47 -7.61
C GLY A 658 11.09 -13.57 -8.85
N GLY A 659 12.04 -13.73 -9.78
CA GLY A 659 11.99 -13.14 -11.14
C GLY A 659 12.61 -11.76 -11.36
N GLY A 660 13.18 -11.13 -10.33
CA GLY A 660 13.80 -9.81 -10.45
C GLY A 660 15.25 -9.77 -9.98
N GLY A 661 15.61 -8.70 -9.28
CA GLY A 661 16.94 -8.45 -8.73
C GLY A 661 17.86 -7.73 -9.69
N LEU A 662 19.12 -7.60 -9.27
CA LEU A 662 20.22 -7.14 -10.11
C LEU A 662 20.88 -8.36 -10.76
N HIS A 663 20.92 -8.40 -12.09
CA HIS A 663 21.58 -9.47 -12.83
C HIS A 663 23.07 -9.15 -13.04
N TRP A 664 23.90 -10.19 -13.13
CA TRP A 664 25.32 -10.02 -13.46
C TRP A 664 25.51 -9.42 -14.84
N GLN A 665 26.24 -8.30 -14.87
CA GLN A 665 26.80 -7.67 -16.05
C GLN A 665 28.25 -7.33 -15.73
N SER A 666 29.14 -7.34 -16.74
CA SER A 666 30.54 -6.96 -16.54
C SER A 666 30.65 -5.50 -16.07
N GLY A 667 31.00 -5.28 -14.79
CA GLY A 667 31.26 -3.94 -14.25
C GLY A 667 30.71 -3.68 -12.84
N SER A 668 30.65 -2.40 -12.46
CA SER A 668 30.06 -1.94 -11.21
C SER A 668 28.53 -2.03 -11.20
N LEU A 669 27.94 -2.06 -10.01
CA LEU A 669 26.49 -2.01 -9.83
C LEU A 669 25.89 -0.81 -10.59
N SER A 670 24.79 -1.03 -11.30
CA SER A 670 23.97 0.05 -11.84
C SER A 670 22.61 0.10 -11.17
N ILE A 671 22.24 1.28 -10.68
CA ILE A 671 20.91 1.58 -10.14
C ILE A 671 19.86 1.49 -11.27
N ALA A 672 20.23 1.74 -12.53
CA ALA A 672 19.30 1.62 -13.66
C ALA A 672 18.90 0.18 -13.95
N ASP A 673 19.76 -0.80 -13.62
CA ASP A 673 19.51 -2.23 -13.83
C ASP A 673 18.96 -2.93 -12.57
N LEU A 674 18.76 -2.20 -11.47
CA LEU A 674 18.18 -2.75 -10.26
C LEU A 674 16.65 -2.82 -10.38
N SER A 675 16.13 -4.02 -10.63
CA SER A 675 14.68 -4.29 -10.64
C SER A 675 13.98 -3.76 -9.39
N PRO A 676 12.71 -3.32 -9.45
CA PRO A 676 11.91 -2.97 -8.26
C PRO A 676 11.75 -4.16 -7.29
N ALA A 677 11.28 -3.89 -6.07
CA ALA A 677 10.95 -4.92 -5.10
C ALA A 677 9.60 -5.58 -5.40
N LEU A 678 8.70 -4.87 -6.10
CA LEU A 678 7.35 -5.34 -6.38
C LEU A 678 7.00 -5.27 -7.86
N ARG A 679 6.21 -6.26 -8.29
CA ARG A 679 5.47 -6.25 -9.55
C ARG A 679 3.97 -6.28 -9.25
N PRO A 680 3.32 -5.12 -9.09
CA PRO A 680 1.87 -5.06 -8.92
C PRO A 680 1.16 -5.31 -10.26
N THR A 681 0.18 -6.21 -10.24
CA THR A 681 -0.70 -6.52 -11.37
C THR A 681 -2.16 -6.59 -10.90
N GLU A 682 -3.11 -6.58 -11.83
CA GLU A 682 -4.53 -6.81 -11.50
C GLU A 682 -4.82 -8.21 -10.92
N TRP A 683 -3.89 -9.17 -11.08
CA TRP A 683 -4.01 -10.54 -10.57
C TRP A 683 -3.26 -10.78 -9.26
N GLY A 684 -2.70 -9.73 -8.66
CA GLY A 684 -1.92 -9.80 -7.43
C GLY A 684 -0.54 -9.18 -7.57
N THR A 685 0.16 -9.07 -6.44
CA THR A 685 1.50 -8.49 -6.36
C THR A 685 2.54 -9.60 -6.22
N GLN A 686 3.45 -9.70 -7.19
CA GLN A 686 4.64 -10.55 -7.12
C GLN A 686 5.77 -9.81 -6.41
N VAL A 687 6.40 -10.45 -5.41
CA VAL A 687 7.60 -9.91 -4.77
C VAL A 687 8.83 -10.36 -5.54
N LEU A 688 9.70 -9.43 -5.88
CA LEU A 688 10.91 -9.71 -6.64
C LEU A 688 12.10 -10.00 -5.73
N THR A 689 13.01 -10.83 -6.23
CA THR A 689 14.29 -11.14 -5.58
C THR A 689 15.09 -9.84 -5.39
N PRO A 690 15.61 -9.54 -4.18
CA PRO A 690 16.36 -8.29 -3.94
C PRO A 690 17.67 -8.22 -4.74
N LEU A 691 18.37 -9.35 -4.78
CA LEU A 691 19.66 -9.53 -5.45
C LEU A 691 19.69 -10.93 -6.02
N THR A 692 19.89 -11.03 -7.33
CA THR A 692 20.03 -12.31 -8.02
C THR A 692 21.52 -12.55 -8.16
N GLY A 693 22.10 -13.28 -7.20
CA GLY A 693 23.50 -13.71 -7.24
C GLY A 693 23.78 -14.77 -8.32
N GLU A 694 22.76 -15.14 -9.09
CA GLU A 694 22.82 -16.08 -10.20
C GLU A 694 23.12 -15.32 -11.49
N PRO A 695 24.23 -15.57 -12.20
CA PRO A 695 24.44 -14.97 -13.52
C PRO A 695 23.59 -15.72 -14.57
N LEU A 696 22.29 -15.94 -14.35
CA LEU A 696 21.34 -16.80 -15.10
C LEU A 696 21.72 -18.30 -15.16
N PHE A 697 22.99 -18.59 -15.41
CA PHE A 697 23.66 -19.86 -15.42
C PHE A 697 25.08 -19.46 -15.08
N ALA A 698 25.67 -19.83 -13.95
CA ALA A 698 27.14 -19.79 -13.88
C ALA A 698 27.62 -20.82 -14.92
N GLN A 699 27.86 -20.32 -16.13
CA GLN A 699 27.39 -20.83 -17.43
C GLN A 699 27.45 -22.37 -17.55
N LEU A 700 26.30 -23.03 -17.75
CA LEU A 700 26.19 -24.49 -17.97
C LEU A 700 26.95 -25.34 -16.93
N TRP A 701 26.81 -24.98 -15.65
CA TRP A 701 27.37 -25.67 -14.48
C TRP A 701 28.90 -25.50 -14.31
N TYR A 702 29.38 -24.24 -14.31
CA TYR A 702 30.70 -23.77 -13.85
C TYR A 702 31.83 -23.54 -14.90
N GLY A 703 31.51 -23.10 -16.13
CA GLY A 703 32.51 -22.74 -17.16
C GLY A 703 33.29 -21.41 -16.96
N GLU A 704 32.97 -20.61 -15.93
CA GLU A 704 33.77 -19.48 -15.43
C GLU A 704 33.70 -19.47 -13.89
N ALA A 705 34.78 -19.03 -13.23
CA ALA A 705 34.91 -19.11 -11.78
C ALA A 705 33.82 -18.31 -11.04
N LEU A 706 33.16 -18.96 -10.08
CA LEU A 706 32.11 -18.39 -9.23
C LEU A 706 32.57 -17.09 -8.55
N ASN A 707 32.01 -15.94 -8.97
CA ASN A 707 32.35 -14.65 -8.40
C ASN A 707 31.37 -14.21 -7.29
N PHE A 708 31.22 -15.05 -6.26
CA PHE A 708 30.38 -14.74 -5.09
C PHE A 708 30.84 -13.47 -4.33
N SER A 709 32.10 -13.06 -4.49
CA SER A 709 32.61 -11.83 -3.86
C SER A 709 31.80 -10.59 -4.25
N MET A 710 31.23 -10.60 -5.45
CA MET A 710 30.38 -9.53 -5.90
C MET A 710 29.03 -9.46 -5.16
N VAL A 711 28.46 -10.59 -4.74
CA VAL A 711 27.20 -10.59 -3.96
C VAL A 711 27.40 -9.83 -2.65
N SER A 712 28.57 -10.01 -2.00
CA SER A 712 28.97 -9.23 -0.83
C SER A 712 29.11 -7.75 -1.17
N ASP A 713 29.84 -7.43 -2.25
CA ASP A 713 30.08 -6.04 -2.66
C ASP A 713 28.78 -5.31 -3.04
N TRP A 714 27.84 -5.99 -3.69
CA TRP A 714 26.52 -5.43 -4.02
C TRP A 714 25.65 -5.26 -2.78
N ASN A 715 25.60 -6.24 -1.88
CA ASN A 715 24.89 -6.10 -0.60
C ASN A 715 25.37 -4.87 0.19
N ARG A 716 26.68 -4.61 0.17
CA ARG A 716 27.31 -3.42 0.79
C ARG A 716 26.98 -2.13 0.05
N GLN A 717 27.09 -2.12 -1.28
CA GLN A 717 26.79 -0.94 -2.10
C GLN A 717 25.33 -0.50 -1.97
N LEU A 718 24.40 -1.45 -1.95
CA LEU A 718 22.95 -1.23 -1.78
C LEU A 718 22.54 -0.79 -0.37
N ASP A 719 23.48 -0.70 0.57
CA ASP A 719 23.25 -0.09 1.88
C ASP A 719 24.01 1.25 2.01
N SER A 720 25.25 1.35 1.51
CA SER A 720 26.20 2.44 1.77
C SER A 720 25.62 3.88 1.81
N GLY A 721 25.14 4.41 0.68
CA GLY A 721 24.58 5.77 0.59
C GLY A 721 23.08 5.82 0.89
N ARG A 722 22.32 4.96 0.22
CA ARG A 722 20.88 4.74 0.43
C ARG A 722 20.67 3.26 0.69
N ARG A 723 19.86 2.92 1.69
CA ARG A 723 19.44 1.53 1.91
C ARG A 723 18.37 1.20 0.88
N LEU A 724 18.78 0.62 -0.25
CA LEU A 724 17.90 0.30 -1.37
C LEU A 724 17.33 -1.12 -1.24
N ARG A 725 18.07 -2.05 -0.61
CA ARG A 725 17.67 -3.46 -0.49
C ARG A 725 18.00 -4.02 0.89
N ILE A 726 17.28 -5.07 1.27
CA ILE A 726 17.65 -5.95 2.39
C ILE A 726 18.98 -6.65 2.14
N SER A 727 19.59 -7.24 3.17
CA SER A 727 20.75 -8.12 3.02
C SER A 727 20.25 -9.48 2.53
N SER A 728 20.58 -9.86 1.29
CA SER A 728 19.98 -11.03 0.64
C SER A 728 21.05 -12.02 0.21
N LEU A 729 20.86 -13.29 0.59
CA LEU A 729 21.62 -14.44 0.11
C LEU A 729 20.65 -15.38 -0.60
N SER A 730 20.76 -15.51 -1.92
CA SER A 730 19.97 -16.43 -2.74
C SER A 730 20.94 -17.38 -3.44
N ILE A 731 20.81 -18.68 -3.17
CA ILE A 731 21.73 -19.71 -3.64
C ILE A 731 21.01 -20.97 -4.13
N HIS A 732 21.65 -21.73 -5.02
CA HIS A 732 21.22 -23.08 -5.38
C HIS A 732 21.85 -24.11 -4.44
N ALA A 733 21.11 -25.18 -4.12
CA ALA A 733 21.60 -26.24 -3.24
C ALA A 733 22.87 -26.92 -3.79
N ASP A 734 23.03 -26.99 -5.10
CA ASP A 734 24.16 -27.63 -5.78
C ASP A 734 25.49 -26.85 -5.68
N ALA A 735 25.46 -25.58 -5.28
CA ALA A 735 26.66 -24.81 -4.95
C ALA A 735 27.50 -25.50 -3.85
N LEU A 736 26.86 -26.28 -2.98
CA LEU A 736 27.50 -27.05 -1.91
C LEU A 736 28.21 -28.32 -2.38
N LEU A 737 28.04 -28.72 -3.65
CA LEU A 737 28.78 -29.83 -4.23
C LEU A 737 30.24 -29.48 -4.52
N HIS A 738 30.59 -28.20 -4.52
CA HIS A 738 31.95 -27.69 -4.74
C HIS A 738 32.52 -27.09 -3.46
N ALA A 739 33.75 -27.47 -3.09
CA ALA A 739 34.41 -26.99 -1.88
C ALA A 739 34.49 -25.46 -1.80
N ARG A 740 34.76 -24.80 -2.94
CA ARG A 740 34.80 -23.33 -3.03
C ARG A 740 33.43 -22.68 -2.82
N GLY A 741 32.36 -23.32 -3.27
CA GLY A 741 30.99 -22.84 -3.05
C GLY A 741 30.60 -22.90 -1.57
N ALA A 742 30.92 -24.01 -0.89
CA ALA A 742 30.70 -24.14 0.55
C ALA A 742 31.49 -23.12 1.38
N GLU A 743 32.78 -22.89 1.07
CA GLU A 743 33.62 -21.89 1.73
C GLU A 743 33.05 -20.47 1.58
N LEU A 744 32.62 -20.12 0.37
CA LEU A 744 32.07 -18.80 0.08
C LEU A 744 30.70 -18.58 0.74
N LEU A 745 29.87 -19.62 0.83
CA LEU A 745 28.60 -19.53 1.54
C LEU A 745 28.82 -19.29 3.05
N ASP A 746 29.80 -19.98 3.65
CA ASP A 746 30.21 -19.69 5.02
C ASP A 746 30.69 -18.25 5.19
N GLN A 747 31.50 -17.73 4.24
CA GLN A 747 31.95 -16.34 4.26
C GLN A 747 30.78 -15.35 4.17
N LEU A 748 29.83 -15.56 3.26
CA LEU A 748 28.66 -14.68 3.08
C LEU A 748 27.74 -14.70 4.31
N ALA A 749 27.52 -15.87 4.90
CA ALA A 749 26.75 -15.98 6.14
C ALA A 749 27.48 -15.32 7.33
N ASP A 750 28.80 -15.43 7.41
CA ASP A 750 29.63 -14.73 8.40
C ASP A 750 29.56 -13.21 8.22
N GLU A 751 29.60 -12.73 6.98
CA GLU A 751 29.47 -11.30 6.67
C GLU A 751 28.10 -10.76 7.05
N GLN A 752 27.02 -11.44 6.66
CA GLN A 752 25.65 -11.05 7.04
C GLN A 752 25.46 -11.06 8.57
N ARG A 753 26.06 -12.02 9.30
CA ARG A 753 26.07 -12.00 10.77
C ARG A 753 26.78 -10.77 11.32
N LYS A 754 27.93 -10.38 10.75
CA LYS A 754 28.69 -9.19 11.17
C LYS A 754 27.97 -7.88 10.84
N GLU A 755 27.11 -7.85 9.83
CA GLU A 755 26.22 -6.73 9.54
C GLU A 755 25.12 -6.53 10.61
N ASN A 756 24.98 -7.47 11.55
CA ASN A 756 24.02 -7.40 12.65
C ASN A 756 22.57 -7.22 12.17
N VAL A 757 22.19 -7.95 11.12
CA VAL A 757 20.85 -7.91 10.51
C VAL A 757 19.75 -8.47 11.42
N LEU A 758 18.51 -8.13 11.13
CA LEU A 758 17.33 -8.85 11.62
C LEU A 758 16.98 -9.94 10.59
N GLY A 759 17.38 -11.17 10.87
CA GLY A 759 17.15 -12.31 9.98
C GLY A 759 15.67 -12.72 9.98
N LEU A 760 15.11 -12.94 8.79
CA LEU A 760 13.72 -13.36 8.57
C LEU A 760 13.66 -14.58 7.66
N TRP A 761 12.59 -15.37 7.79
CA TRP A 761 12.23 -16.28 6.71
C TRP A 761 11.67 -15.51 5.51
N LEU A 762 11.75 -16.11 4.34
CA LEU A 762 11.36 -15.46 3.10
C LEU A 762 9.86 -15.09 3.07
N ASP A 763 9.00 -15.92 3.66
CA ASP A 763 7.56 -15.65 3.72
C ASP A 763 7.23 -14.41 4.58
N GLU A 764 8.02 -14.15 5.64
CA GLU A 764 7.88 -12.96 6.48
C GLU A 764 8.34 -11.69 5.76
N TYR A 765 9.39 -11.79 4.95
CA TYR A 765 9.81 -10.69 4.08
C TYR A 765 8.77 -10.42 2.98
N VAL A 766 8.24 -11.47 2.34
CA VAL A 766 7.20 -11.34 1.29
C VAL A 766 5.96 -10.62 1.83
N GLN A 767 5.52 -10.93 3.04
CA GLN A 767 4.40 -10.22 3.67
C GLN A 767 4.69 -8.72 3.85
N ARG A 768 5.90 -8.36 4.32
CA ARG A 768 6.34 -6.95 4.48
C ARG A 768 6.43 -6.22 3.13
N ALA A 769 7.03 -6.86 2.13
CA ALA A 769 7.15 -6.30 0.81
C ALA A 769 5.76 -6.06 0.19
N GLN A 770 4.84 -7.03 0.24
CA GLN A 770 3.48 -6.87 -0.29
C GLN A 770 2.70 -5.77 0.44
N ALA A 771 2.88 -5.63 1.76
CA ALA A 771 2.28 -4.56 2.54
C ALA A 771 2.68 -3.15 2.05
N PHE A 772 3.81 -3.00 1.36
CA PHE A 772 4.16 -1.72 0.75
C PHE A 772 3.20 -1.33 -0.38
N GLN A 773 2.49 -2.23 -1.04
CA GLN A 773 1.48 -1.85 -2.04
C GLN A 773 0.18 -1.35 -1.37
N THR A 774 -0.12 -1.81 -0.15
CA THR A 774 -1.36 -1.51 0.57
C THR A 774 -1.20 -0.51 1.71
N ALA A 775 0.02 -0.16 2.11
CA ALA A 775 0.28 0.85 3.11
C ALA A 775 -0.40 2.19 2.76
N SER A 776 -0.74 3.01 3.74
CA SER A 776 -1.36 4.33 3.51
C SER A 776 -1.00 5.28 4.63
N ILE A 777 -0.99 6.57 4.30
CA ILE A 777 -0.66 7.64 5.23
C ILE A 777 -1.69 8.76 5.12
N ALA A 778 -2.01 9.36 6.25
CA ALA A 778 -2.90 10.50 6.35
C ALA A 778 -2.36 11.49 7.39
N ARG A 779 -2.93 12.69 7.39
CA ARG A 779 -2.58 13.76 8.32
C ARG A 779 -3.83 14.32 8.96
N ASP A 780 -3.82 14.52 10.27
CA ASP A 780 -4.90 15.21 10.97
C ASP A 780 -4.73 16.74 10.93
N LEU A 781 -5.76 17.47 11.40
CA LEU A 781 -5.73 18.92 11.52
C LEU A 781 -4.67 19.46 12.50
N ASP A 782 -4.17 18.63 13.43
CA ASP A 782 -3.09 18.97 14.35
C ASP A 782 -1.70 18.76 13.72
N GLY A 783 -1.67 18.20 12.50
CA GLY A 783 -0.46 17.94 11.73
C GLY A 783 0.25 16.63 12.09
N ASN A 784 -0.35 15.76 12.90
CA ASN A 784 0.17 14.42 13.19
C ASN A 784 -0.04 13.49 11.99
N TRP A 785 0.85 12.51 11.85
CA TRP A 785 0.76 11.51 10.79
C TRP A 785 0.03 10.27 11.31
N LEU A 786 -1.02 9.85 10.60
CA LEU A 786 -1.69 8.59 10.79
C LEU A 786 -1.13 7.62 9.77
N LEU A 787 -0.61 6.49 10.24
CA LEU A 787 0.13 5.53 9.44
C LEU A 787 -0.59 4.20 9.51
N PHE A 788 -0.85 3.59 8.35
CA PHE A 788 -1.20 2.17 8.28
C PHE A 788 -0.19 1.45 7.40
N GLY A 789 0.61 0.60 8.02
CA GLY A 789 1.70 -0.14 7.37
C GLY A 789 1.39 -1.61 7.09
N ASP A 790 0.25 -2.15 7.55
CA ASP A 790 -0.06 -3.58 7.53
C ASP A 790 1.02 -4.44 8.20
N ALA A 791 1.93 -5.05 7.43
CA ALA A 791 3.08 -5.80 7.95
C ALA A 791 4.33 -4.93 8.17
N LEU A 792 4.36 -3.71 7.64
CA LEU A 792 5.48 -2.78 7.79
C LEU A 792 5.46 -2.13 9.17
N ARG A 793 6.64 -2.03 9.78
CA ARG A 793 6.84 -1.51 11.14
C ARG A 793 7.85 -0.36 11.20
N THR A 794 8.24 0.18 10.05
CA THR A 794 9.21 1.28 9.98
C THR A 794 8.79 2.31 8.95
N VAL A 795 8.89 3.59 9.33
CA VAL A 795 8.87 4.72 8.40
C VAL A 795 10.17 5.50 8.51
N ARG A 796 10.58 6.15 7.42
CA ARG A 796 11.74 7.04 7.38
C ARG A 796 11.36 8.47 7.00
N LEU A 797 12.09 9.42 7.57
CA LEU A 797 11.96 10.87 7.37
C LEU A 797 13.37 11.49 7.41
N PRO A 798 13.62 12.66 6.78
CA PRO A 798 14.88 13.35 6.99
C PRO A 798 15.07 13.73 8.48
N VAL A 799 16.30 13.59 9.00
CA VAL A 799 16.62 13.81 10.43
C VAL A 799 16.20 15.21 10.93
N ALA A 800 16.29 16.22 10.07
CA ALA A 800 15.97 17.61 10.41
C ALA A 800 14.46 17.90 10.57
N GLU A 801 13.59 17.02 10.08
CA GLU A 801 12.16 17.31 9.91
C GLU A 801 11.35 17.00 11.16
N MET A 802 11.72 15.94 11.89
CA MET A 802 10.96 15.52 13.07
C MET A 802 11.81 14.72 14.04
N THR A 803 11.69 15.06 15.33
CA THR A 803 12.02 14.15 16.42
C THR A 803 10.73 13.51 16.92
N PRO A 804 10.57 12.17 16.78
CA PRO A 804 9.33 11.51 17.16
C PRO A 804 9.19 11.42 18.68
N ALA A 805 7.97 11.60 19.17
CA ALA A 805 7.63 11.27 20.55
C ALA A 805 7.52 9.74 20.70
N ILE A 806 8.11 9.19 21.76
CA ILE A 806 7.90 7.79 22.14
C ILE A 806 6.53 7.67 22.77
N SER A 807 5.74 6.67 22.37
CA SER A 807 4.32 6.56 22.72
C SER A 807 3.89 5.10 22.67
N ALA A 808 2.59 4.82 22.86
CA ALA A 808 2.04 3.49 22.61
C ALA A 808 2.17 3.04 21.13
N ASP A 809 2.40 3.97 20.20
CA ASP A 809 2.52 3.73 18.75
C ASP A 809 3.96 3.72 18.26
N VAL A 810 4.86 4.44 18.93
CA VAL A 810 6.26 4.62 18.51
C VAL A 810 7.19 4.10 19.59
N VAL A 811 8.01 3.11 19.22
CA VAL A 811 8.87 2.34 20.12
C VAL A 811 10.28 2.94 20.24
N GLY A 812 10.75 3.53 19.15
CA GLY A 812 12.12 3.97 19.02
C GLY A 812 12.43 4.55 17.65
N TYR A 813 13.68 4.95 17.47
CA TYR A 813 14.19 5.42 16.19
C TYR A 813 15.72 5.38 16.14
N SER A 814 16.27 5.36 14.94
CA SER A 814 17.72 5.49 14.69
C SER A 814 17.98 6.38 13.51
N ASP A 815 19.07 7.12 13.57
CA ASP A 815 19.52 7.95 12.46
C ASP A 815 20.55 7.17 11.64
N ARG A 816 20.39 7.20 10.32
CA ARG A 816 21.29 6.60 9.35
C ARG A 816 21.44 7.55 8.16
N ASN A 817 22.66 8.01 7.93
CA ASN A 817 22.96 9.07 6.96
C ASN A 817 22.07 10.30 7.22
N ALA A 818 21.29 10.74 6.25
CA ALA A 818 20.38 11.88 6.38
C ALA A 818 18.96 11.51 6.86
N ASP A 819 18.67 10.21 7.01
CA ASP A 819 17.33 9.69 7.32
C ASP A 819 17.24 9.19 8.76
N ARG A 820 16.11 9.46 9.40
CA ARG A 820 15.65 8.91 10.67
C ARG A 820 14.65 7.80 10.41
N TYR A 821 14.95 6.61 10.88
CA TYR A 821 14.09 5.44 10.83
C TYR A 821 13.32 5.34 12.14
N VAL A 822 12.00 5.40 12.09
CA VAL A 822 11.08 5.39 13.24
C VAL A 822 10.36 4.05 13.31
N TYR A 823 10.37 3.41 14.47
CA TYR A 823 9.82 2.06 14.67
C TYR A 823 8.42 2.14 15.26
N LEU A 824 7.49 1.46 14.60
CA LEU A 824 6.09 1.43 14.94
C LEU A 824 5.79 0.18 15.79
N ALA A 825 5.01 0.35 16.85
CA ALA A 825 4.61 -0.73 17.74
C ALA A 825 3.61 -1.70 17.11
N ARG A 826 2.85 -1.23 16.12
CA ARG A 826 1.70 -1.91 15.52
C ARG A 826 1.55 -1.55 14.04
N ASN A 827 0.58 -2.19 13.38
CA ASN A 827 0.24 -1.97 11.97
C ASN A 827 -0.41 -0.63 11.68
N HIS A 828 -1.09 -0.03 12.66
CA HIS A 828 -1.57 1.34 12.63
C HIS A 828 -0.84 2.15 13.70
N ALA A 829 -0.41 3.37 13.39
CA ALA A 829 0.35 4.20 14.31
C ALA A 829 0.06 5.69 14.12
N VAL A 830 0.04 6.44 15.22
CA VAL A 830 0.05 7.90 15.19
C VAL A 830 1.45 8.41 15.51
N LEU A 831 2.07 9.04 14.52
CA LEU A 831 3.39 9.64 14.63
C LEU A 831 3.25 11.14 14.96
N LYS A 832 3.77 11.52 16.13
CA LYS A 832 3.70 12.88 16.69
C LYS A 832 5.10 13.47 16.88
N HIS A 833 5.20 14.79 16.75
CA HIS A 833 6.42 15.51 17.09
C HIS A 833 6.61 15.53 18.62
N LYS A 834 7.85 15.34 19.08
CA LYS A 834 8.21 15.45 20.50
C LYS A 834 8.03 16.91 20.96
N ARG A 835 7.39 17.13 22.11
CA ARG A 835 7.16 18.51 22.62
C ARG A 835 8.43 19.05 23.31
N GLU A 836 8.66 20.36 23.24
CA GLU A 836 9.84 21.03 23.85
C GLU A 836 10.02 20.71 25.35
N ILE A 837 8.92 20.53 26.09
CA ILE A 837 8.95 20.21 27.54
C ILE A 837 9.52 18.80 27.80
N GLU A 838 9.50 17.90 26.82
CA GLU A 838 10.02 16.52 26.93
C GLU A 838 11.53 16.41 26.60
N GLU A 839 12.21 17.52 26.24
CA GLU A 839 13.62 17.52 25.83
C GLU A 839 14.61 17.20 26.96
N THR A 840 14.23 17.38 28.23
CA THR A 840 15.17 17.33 29.37
C THR A 840 15.33 15.95 30.04
N SER A 841 14.53 14.93 29.68
CA SER A 841 14.62 13.59 30.27
C SER A 841 15.34 12.59 29.35
N PRO A 842 16.15 11.64 29.88
CA PRO A 842 16.68 10.54 29.08
C PRO A 842 15.51 9.77 28.45
N ALA A 843 15.39 9.86 27.12
CA ALA A 843 14.22 9.34 26.44
C ALA A 843 14.29 7.81 26.36
N LEU A 844 13.47 7.14 27.17
CA LEU A 844 13.07 5.74 26.99
C LEU A 844 12.81 5.47 25.51
N ARG A 845 13.64 4.64 24.87
CA ARG A 845 13.46 4.24 23.48
C ARG A 845 14.27 3.00 23.15
N LEU A 846 13.81 2.25 22.15
CA LEU A 846 14.63 1.26 21.46
C LEU A 846 15.57 1.96 20.47
N ILE A 847 16.86 1.59 20.47
CA ILE A 847 17.82 1.99 19.42
C ILE A 847 17.82 0.95 18.31
N ASP A 848 17.97 -0.34 18.64
CA ASP A 848 17.75 -1.43 17.69
C ASP A 848 17.45 -2.77 18.37
N ALA A 849 16.90 -3.74 17.63
CA ALA A 849 16.73 -5.13 18.08
C ALA A 849 16.81 -6.14 16.93
N SER A 850 17.42 -7.31 17.19
CA SER A 850 17.67 -8.40 16.25
C SER A 850 16.48 -9.30 15.95
N ALA A 851 15.29 -8.95 16.42
CA ALA A 851 14.09 -9.74 16.31
C ALA A 851 12.87 -8.86 16.02
N PRO A 852 11.85 -9.39 15.32
CA PRO A 852 10.54 -8.76 15.22
C PRO A 852 9.96 -8.44 16.60
N LEU A 853 9.30 -7.29 16.70
CA LEU A 853 8.61 -6.87 17.90
C LEU A 853 7.19 -7.42 17.89
N LYS A 854 6.83 -8.19 18.91
CA LYS A 854 5.51 -8.80 19.06
C LYS A 854 4.55 -7.92 19.86
N SER A 855 5.03 -7.29 20.93
CA SER A 855 4.24 -6.33 21.69
C SER A 855 5.10 -5.25 22.32
N TRP A 856 4.47 -4.09 22.51
CA TRP A 856 5.01 -2.92 23.19
C TRP A 856 3.91 -2.32 24.06
N HIS A 857 4.25 -2.02 25.30
CA HIS A 857 3.36 -1.35 26.23
C HIS A 857 4.13 -0.32 27.04
N LEU A 858 3.71 0.94 26.97
CA LEU A 858 4.24 2.00 27.82
C LEU A 858 3.47 1.98 29.15
N ASN A 859 4.18 1.77 30.25
CA ASN A 859 3.61 1.65 31.59
C ASN A 859 3.37 3.03 32.22
N ASP A 860 2.44 3.11 33.18
CA ASP A 860 2.09 4.36 33.87
C ASP A 860 3.27 4.98 34.67
N ASP A 861 4.27 4.17 35.03
CA ASP A 861 5.47 4.60 35.74
C ASP A 861 6.59 5.13 34.82
N GLY A 862 6.34 5.20 33.50
CA GLY A 862 7.30 5.67 32.50
C GLY A 862 8.25 4.60 31.97
N SER A 863 8.18 3.36 32.48
CA SER A 863 8.88 2.21 31.89
C SER A 863 8.12 1.66 30.68
N ALA A 864 8.73 0.75 29.93
CA ALA A 864 8.03 0.00 28.88
C ALA A 864 8.26 -1.49 28.95
N THR A 865 7.22 -2.25 28.62
CA THR A 865 7.26 -3.71 28.47
C THR A 865 7.34 -4.07 27.00
N LEU A 866 8.33 -4.90 26.64
CA LEU A 866 8.59 -5.36 25.28
C LEU A 866 8.53 -6.88 25.21
N LEU A 867 7.94 -7.40 24.14
CA LEU A 867 8.02 -8.82 23.79
C LEU A 867 8.51 -8.95 22.36
N PHE A 868 9.52 -9.78 22.14
CA PHE A 868 10.08 -10.07 20.82
C PHE A 868 9.68 -11.46 20.35
N GLU A 869 9.75 -11.68 19.04
CA GLU A 869 9.65 -12.99 18.41
C GLU A 869 11.03 -13.40 17.84
N PRO A 870 11.97 -13.85 18.68
CA PRO A 870 13.33 -14.14 18.25
C PRO A 870 13.39 -15.40 17.37
N HIS A 871 14.29 -15.38 16.38
CA HIS A 871 14.62 -16.55 15.55
C HIS A 871 16.01 -17.13 15.90
N GLY A 872 16.50 -16.83 17.09
CA GLY A 872 17.83 -17.16 17.58
C GLY A 872 18.17 -16.33 18.81
N ASP A 873 19.44 -16.03 19.01
CA ASP A 873 19.86 -15.10 20.05
C ASP A 873 19.30 -13.69 19.77
N LEU A 874 18.87 -13.02 20.83
CA LEU A 874 18.37 -11.66 20.77
C LEU A 874 19.49 -10.70 21.15
N THR A 875 19.78 -9.75 20.27
CA THR A 875 20.61 -8.59 20.60
C THR A 875 19.78 -7.32 20.47
N LEU A 876 19.91 -6.41 21.42
CA LEU A 876 19.21 -5.14 21.38
C LEU A 876 20.04 -4.01 21.98
N GLU A 877 19.87 -2.81 21.42
CA GLU A 877 20.52 -1.58 21.85
C GLU A 877 19.50 -0.60 22.43
N VAL A 878 19.85 0.01 23.56
CA VAL A 878 19.08 1.08 24.22
C VAL A 878 20.01 2.20 24.69
N PRO A 879 19.50 3.41 25.01
CA PRO A 879 20.33 4.47 25.57
C PRO A 879 21.06 4.02 26.84
N LYS A 880 22.28 4.51 27.06
CA LYS A 880 23.09 4.16 28.24
C LYS A 880 22.42 4.47 29.59
N SER A 881 21.51 5.44 29.61
CA SER A 881 20.72 5.82 30.79
C SER A 881 19.65 4.77 31.14
N CYS A 882 19.39 3.81 30.26
CA CYS A 882 18.33 2.84 30.43
C CYS A 882 18.86 1.48 30.88
N SER A 883 18.04 0.75 31.64
CA SER A 883 18.27 -0.64 32.03
C SER A 883 17.18 -1.57 31.49
N LEU A 884 17.58 -2.77 31.07
CA LEU A 884 16.68 -3.83 30.65
C LEU A 884 16.61 -4.93 31.72
N ASN A 885 15.40 -5.25 32.16
CA ASN A 885 15.11 -6.30 33.11
C ASN A 885 14.32 -7.43 32.44
N LEU A 886 14.59 -8.67 32.84
CA LEU A 886 13.76 -9.84 32.58
C LEU A 886 13.07 -10.23 33.88
N ASP A 887 12.00 -11.03 33.87
CA ASP A 887 11.31 -11.50 35.10
C ASP A 887 12.25 -12.10 36.17
N SER A 888 13.40 -12.62 35.75
CA SER A 888 14.45 -13.20 36.60
C SER A 888 15.45 -12.18 37.19
N GLY A 889 15.37 -10.90 36.80
CA GLY A 889 16.20 -9.81 37.28
C GLY A 889 16.82 -8.94 36.18
N ALA A 890 17.64 -7.96 36.59
CA ALA A 890 18.33 -7.05 35.69
C ALA A 890 19.37 -7.77 34.82
N LEU A 891 19.37 -7.47 33.52
CA LEU A 891 20.35 -8.00 32.57
C LEU A 891 21.60 -7.13 32.57
N ALA A 892 22.77 -7.74 32.34
CA ALA A 892 24.04 -7.03 32.29
C ALA A 892 24.35 -6.57 30.84
N PRO A 893 24.45 -5.25 30.57
CA PRO A 893 24.81 -4.77 29.23
C PRO A 893 26.32 -4.69 29.01
N ARG A 894 26.73 -4.70 27.74
CA ARG A 894 28.01 -4.13 27.29
C ARG A 894 27.78 -2.67 26.92
N THR A 895 28.48 -1.74 27.57
CA THR A 895 28.38 -0.31 27.24
C THR A 895 29.24 0.05 26.04
N GLU A 896 28.67 0.74 25.06
CA GLU A 896 29.34 1.26 23.87
C GLU A 896 29.00 2.74 23.68
N GLY A 897 29.93 3.61 24.08
CA GLY A 897 29.71 5.06 24.03
C GLY A 897 28.49 5.48 24.85
N SER A 898 27.45 5.98 24.17
CA SER A 898 26.17 6.41 24.76
C SER A 898 25.08 5.35 24.73
N ARG A 899 25.43 4.08 24.46
CA ARG A 899 24.49 2.97 24.29
C ARG A 899 24.82 1.81 25.23
N SER A 900 23.79 1.04 25.57
CA SER A 900 23.88 -0.24 26.27
C SER A 900 23.44 -1.34 25.32
N VAL A 901 24.31 -2.31 25.06
CA VAL A 901 24.08 -3.46 24.19
C VAL A 901 23.82 -4.69 25.04
N TYR A 902 22.68 -5.35 24.82
CA TYR A 902 22.31 -6.58 25.49
C TYR A 902 22.40 -7.75 24.50
N ALA A 903 22.96 -8.87 24.94
CA ALA A 903 22.98 -10.13 24.21
C ALA A 903 22.31 -11.20 25.07
N ILE A 904 21.17 -11.70 24.61
CA ILE A 904 20.27 -12.59 25.33
C ILE A 904 20.21 -13.92 24.57
N PRO A 905 20.64 -15.04 25.18
CA PRO A 905 20.59 -16.33 24.52
C PRO A 905 19.15 -16.73 24.15
N ALA A 906 19.00 -17.47 23.06
CA ALA A 906 17.70 -17.84 22.48
C ALA A 906 16.70 -18.43 23.51
N ASN A 907 17.17 -19.21 24.49
CA ASN A 907 16.31 -19.82 25.51
C ASN A 907 15.68 -18.82 26.50
N SER A 908 16.18 -17.59 26.57
CA SER A 908 15.65 -16.50 27.41
C SER A 908 15.12 -15.32 26.59
N ALA A 909 15.27 -15.37 25.27
CA ALA A 909 14.92 -14.28 24.36
C ALA A 909 13.41 -14.09 24.16
N SER A 910 12.58 -15.10 24.47
CA SER A 910 11.13 -15.05 24.32
C SER A 910 10.37 -14.53 25.55
N GLY A 911 11.07 -14.06 26.59
CA GLY A 911 10.43 -13.50 27.79
C GLY A 911 9.98 -12.04 27.60
N GLU A 912 9.18 -11.54 28.53
CA GLU A 912 8.82 -10.12 28.58
C GLU A 912 9.98 -9.32 29.19
N PHE A 913 10.39 -8.26 28.49
CA PHE A 913 11.44 -7.37 28.93
C PHE A 913 10.85 -6.06 29.44
N ARG A 914 11.39 -5.55 30.54
CA ARG A 914 11.03 -4.25 31.09
C ARG A 914 12.20 -3.28 30.93
N LEU A 915 11.98 -2.23 30.15
CA LEU A 915 12.93 -1.15 29.87
C LEU A 915 12.62 0.05 30.77
N GLU A 916 13.62 0.52 31.51
CA GLU A 916 13.49 1.63 32.47
C GLU A 916 14.58 2.67 32.22
N CYS A 917 14.21 3.95 32.23
CA CYS A 917 15.08 5.13 32.16
C CYS A 917 14.45 6.22 33.06
#